data_AF-A0A497CBM0-F1
#
_entry.id   AF-A0A497CBM0-F1
#
_cell.length_a   1.000
_cell.length_b   1.000
_cell.length_c   1.000
_cell.angle_alpha   90.00
_cell.angle_beta   90.00
_cell.angle_gamma   90.00
#
_symmetry.space_group_name_H-M   'P 1'
#
loop_
_entity.id
_entity.type
_entity.pdbx_description
1 polymer ?
#
loop_
_entity_poly.entity_id
_entity_poly.type
_entity_poly.pdbx_seq_one_letter_code
_entity_poly.pdbx_strand_id
1 'polypeptide(L)'
;MCKTAKSMFIILVLTLLGVSSSLNANAQSGITNDDPPITEDALLFDAKWYADDMNVSVEEAYKRLSLQKPFGIINEQLLNNEAETFAGAYIQHEPGYRFIARFTGDFKGDIQTYLFDDSLTQYVEVDTTAQYSLAELKEAQLIMIDKLDALEIKFETGIKVRANAVELYVTDIDALNESLDSRSETLSPVINIIELEQFSTEEANVYAGLELVPCTSGFSVRHSDGTLGILTAAHCTPDPPDAPIYFEGIELILRQWNYGGPHDVQWRTTPGFTVRNLMFDGTYNRYVRGIKLRDQQVEEEYVCKHGKITEYTCGFIDHKNHRPPPDNGATFSATFIYVRSAGENLSEVGDSGAPWFSGNTAYGVHRSGLGDDATYMAIDYITVLDVDVLVTTDLNNHPVADFDGSEDTDISVFRPSNGNWYIMGQGSTSWGVAGDIPVPGNYAGDGDYGNADIAFYRPSNGKWYIHGKDPINFGISGDVPMQCDYDGDDVDNIAVYRPSNGNWYIMGQGFTPWGLAGDIPVPADYDGDGDCDIAVYRPSNGNWYIMGQSFITWGLAGDIPIPGDYDGDGDADIAVYRPSNQNWYIKDHQVSPIKWGYANDIPVPGDYDGDGSLDIAVLRPSNGKWYIMGQSPISWFVAGDYPLPVRDTNADGDVYH
;
A
#
# COMPACT_ATOMS: atom_id res chain seq x y z
N MET A 1 2.83 46.39 -30.19
CA MET A 1 4.05 46.51 -29.37
C MET A 1 4.86 45.22 -29.49
N CYS A 2 5.96 45.02 -28.75
CA CYS A 2 6.96 43.97 -28.99
C CYS A 2 6.35 42.57 -29.24
N LYS A 3 6.79 41.78 -30.23
CA LYS A 3 8.17 41.25 -30.48
C LYS A 3 8.64 40.34 -29.34
N THR A 4 8.36 39.04 -29.44
CA THR A 4 9.22 38.00 -30.07
C THR A 4 10.48 37.64 -29.28
N ALA A 5 10.40 36.47 -28.65
CA ALA A 5 11.24 35.30 -28.93
C ALA A 5 12.75 35.26 -28.57
N LYS A 6 13.14 34.04 -28.19
CA LYS A 6 14.43 33.35 -28.45
C LYS A 6 15.64 33.53 -27.51
N SER A 7 15.96 32.40 -26.86
CA SER A 7 17.20 31.61 -27.05
C SER A 7 18.41 31.78 -26.12
N MET A 8 18.92 30.58 -25.76
CA MET A 8 20.32 30.12 -25.76
C MET A 8 21.27 30.35 -24.55
N PHE A 9 21.89 29.21 -24.19
CA PHE A 9 23.28 28.95 -23.76
C PHE A 9 23.68 29.22 -22.29
N ILE A 10 23.87 28.17 -21.46
CA ILE A 10 25.04 27.26 -21.28
C ILE A 10 26.33 27.97 -20.76
N ILE A 11 27.07 27.27 -19.88
CA ILE A 11 28.52 27.36 -19.51
C ILE A 11 28.75 27.73 -18.01
N LEU A 12 28.99 26.76 -17.10
CA LEU A 12 30.28 26.08 -16.73
C LEU A 12 31.22 26.97 -15.82
N VAL A 13 32.06 26.52 -14.86
CA VAL A 13 32.43 25.20 -14.24
C VAL A 13 33.53 25.40 -13.14
N LEU A 14 34.10 24.32 -12.55
CA LEU A 14 35.38 24.19 -11.77
C LEU A 14 35.39 24.68 -10.28
N THR A 15 36.07 24.10 -9.25
CA THR A 15 36.81 22.82 -9.01
C THR A 15 37.37 22.66 -7.57
N LEU A 16 37.71 21.41 -7.16
CA LEU A 16 38.80 20.95 -6.25
C LEU A 16 38.87 21.51 -4.79
N LEU A 17 38.97 20.70 -3.72
CA LEU A 17 40.11 19.83 -3.34
C LEU A 17 39.78 18.95 -2.10
N GLY A 18 40.63 17.95 -1.78
CA GLY A 18 40.52 17.10 -0.57
C GLY A 18 40.70 17.84 0.77
N VAL A 19 40.68 17.17 1.94
CA VAL A 19 41.71 16.20 2.40
C VAL A 19 41.12 15.10 3.31
N SER A 20 41.72 13.92 3.28
CA SER A 20 41.48 12.80 4.23
C SER A 20 42.18 12.97 5.59
N SER A 21 41.56 12.53 6.69
CA SER A 21 42.20 11.67 7.73
C SER A 21 41.34 11.42 8.99
N SER A 22 40.75 10.21 9.03
CA SER A 22 40.81 9.23 10.12
C SER A 22 40.80 9.63 11.62
N LEU A 23 39.86 8.97 12.33
CA LEU A 23 39.98 8.40 13.68
C LEU A 23 39.94 9.33 14.92
N ASN A 24 38.88 9.14 15.70
CA ASN A 24 39.03 8.58 17.05
C ASN A 24 37.85 7.68 17.39
N ALA A 25 38.09 6.37 17.46
CA ALA A 25 37.20 5.46 18.17
C ALA A 25 37.56 5.50 19.66
N ASN A 26 36.56 5.51 20.53
CA ASN A 26 36.72 4.99 21.88
C ASN A 26 35.41 4.28 22.27
N ALA A 27 35.50 3.01 22.63
CA ALA A 27 34.38 2.10 22.71
C ALA A 27 34.03 1.70 24.16
N GLN A 28 32.99 0.86 24.27
CA GLN A 28 32.41 0.20 25.46
C GLN A 28 31.26 1.00 26.12
N SER A 29 30.07 0.43 26.31
CA SER A 29 29.57 -0.96 26.16
C SER A 29 28.11 -0.96 25.66
N GLY A 30 27.58 -1.95 24.94
CA GLY A 30 28.08 -3.31 24.70
C GLY A 30 27.02 -4.36 25.06
N ILE A 31 25.95 -4.43 24.27
CA ILE A 31 25.02 -5.58 24.18
C ILE A 31 24.78 -5.80 22.68
N THR A 32 24.83 -7.05 22.24
CA THR A 32 24.63 -7.50 20.85
C THR A 32 23.64 -8.66 20.86
N ASN A 33 22.66 -8.61 19.95
CA ASN A 33 21.85 -9.67 19.32
C ASN A 33 21.24 -8.91 18.10
N ASP A 34 21.43 -9.26 16.84
CA ASP A 34 21.06 -10.50 16.12
C ASP A 34 19.55 -10.79 16.19
N ASP A 35 18.92 -10.68 15.01
CA ASP A 35 17.52 -10.90 14.58
C ASP A 35 16.37 -10.07 15.21
N PRO A 36 15.42 -9.52 14.41
CA PRO A 36 14.14 -9.01 14.89
C PRO A 36 13.19 -10.19 15.25
N PRO A 37 12.67 -10.30 16.48
CA PRO A 37 11.96 -11.52 16.89
C PRO A 37 10.48 -11.58 16.50
N ILE A 38 10.03 -12.80 16.20
CA ILE A 38 8.70 -13.11 15.70
C ILE A 38 7.72 -13.36 16.87
N THR A 39 6.51 -12.76 16.81
CA THR A 39 5.37 -12.83 17.76
C THR A 39 5.55 -12.32 19.20
N GLU A 40 6.66 -12.60 19.89
CA GLU A 40 6.84 -12.10 21.26
C GLU A 40 7.31 -10.62 21.26
N ASP A 41 7.98 -10.17 20.19
CA ASP A 41 8.56 -8.82 20.13
C ASP A 41 7.65 -7.72 19.55
N ALA A 42 6.62 -8.03 18.77
CA ALA A 42 5.65 -7.02 18.32
C ALA A 42 4.85 -6.46 19.51
N LEU A 43 4.29 -7.35 20.34
CA LEU A 43 3.64 -6.96 21.59
C LEU A 43 4.64 -6.34 22.60
N LEU A 44 5.93 -6.70 22.53
CA LEU A 44 6.99 -6.06 23.31
C LEU A 44 7.38 -4.68 22.75
N PHE A 45 7.21 -4.44 21.46
CA PHE A 45 7.42 -3.16 20.79
C PHE A 45 6.30 -2.18 21.15
N ASP A 46 5.05 -2.60 21.02
CA ASP A 46 3.89 -1.87 21.55
C ASP A 46 4.03 -1.60 23.05
N ALA A 47 4.55 -2.58 23.80
CA ALA A 47 4.81 -2.43 25.23
C ALA A 47 5.93 -1.42 25.55
N LYS A 48 6.87 -1.13 24.63
CA LYS A 48 7.86 -0.06 24.82
C LYS A 48 7.17 1.31 24.74
N TRP A 49 6.35 1.54 23.71
CA TRP A 49 5.56 2.76 23.55
C TRP A 49 4.54 2.96 24.68
N TYR A 50 3.73 1.93 24.97
CA TYR A 50 2.75 1.94 26.06
C TYR A 50 3.42 2.15 27.43
N ALA A 51 4.64 1.64 27.65
CA ALA A 51 5.39 1.85 28.89
C ALA A 51 5.75 3.33 29.11
N ASP A 52 6.17 4.02 28.06
CA ASP A 52 6.50 5.45 28.10
C ASP A 52 5.23 6.29 28.31
N ASP A 53 4.18 6.07 27.51
CA ASP A 53 2.90 6.80 27.59
C ASP A 53 2.20 6.65 28.96
N MET A 54 2.23 5.45 29.53
CA MET A 54 1.56 5.12 30.80
C MET A 54 2.52 5.17 32.00
N ASN A 55 3.78 5.54 31.79
CA ASN A 55 4.84 5.62 32.80
C ASN A 55 4.94 4.35 33.68
N VAL A 56 5.02 3.18 33.04
CA VAL A 56 5.19 1.86 33.66
C VAL A 56 6.44 1.14 33.11
N SER A 57 6.82 0.01 33.68
CA SER A 57 7.88 -0.83 33.08
C SER A 57 7.36 -1.56 31.84
N VAL A 58 8.24 -1.79 30.85
CA VAL A 58 7.93 -2.58 29.64
C VAL A 58 7.36 -3.97 29.97
N GLU A 59 7.83 -4.62 31.04
CA GLU A 59 7.30 -5.91 31.52
C GLU A 59 5.82 -5.79 31.97
N GLU A 60 5.46 -4.73 32.70
CA GLU A 60 4.08 -4.47 33.11
C GLU A 60 3.22 -4.01 31.92
N ALA A 61 3.78 -3.22 30.99
CA ALA A 61 3.11 -2.85 29.74
C ALA A 61 2.75 -4.08 28.89
N TYR A 62 3.72 -4.97 28.64
CA TYR A 62 3.53 -6.22 27.90
C TYR A 62 2.45 -7.09 28.56
N LYS A 63 2.51 -7.24 29.88
CA LYS A 63 1.49 -7.93 30.67
C LYS A 63 0.11 -7.30 30.55
N ARG A 64 -0.01 -5.97 30.51
CA ARG A 64 -1.28 -5.28 30.29
C ARG A 64 -1.82 -5.53 28.88
N LEU A 65 -0.99 -5.37 27.85
CA LEU A 65 -1.40 -5.56 26.46
C LEU A 65 -1.83 -7.02 26.20
N SER A 66 -1.10 -8.02 26.71
CA SER A 66 -1.49 -9.43 26.60
C SER A 66 -2.85 -9.76 27.25
N LEU A 67 -3.30 -9.01 28.26
CA LEU A 67 -4.61 -9.18 28.89
C LEU A 67 -5.78 -8.63 28.03
N GLN A 68 -5.52 -7.88 26.95
CA GLN A 68 -6.62 -7.35 26.11
C GLN A 68 -7.35 -8.48 25.34
N LYS A 69 -6.64 -9.49 24.85
CA LYS A 69 -7.23 -10.65 24.16
C LYS A 69 -8.25 -11.43 25.03
N PRO A 70 -7.95 -11.84 26.28
CA PRO A 70 -8.94 -12.48 27.15
C PRO A 70 -10.11 -11.56 27.53
N PHE A 71 -9.89 -10.25 27.67
CA PHE A 71 -10.97 -9.30 27.92
C PHE A 71 -11.94 -9.16 26.74
N GLY A 72 -11.46 -9.21 25.49
CA GLY A 72 -12.30 -9.22 24.29
C GLY A 72 -13.29 -10.39 24.29
N ILE A 73 -12.81 -11.60 24.64
CA ILE A 73 -13.63 -12.81 24.75
C ILE A 73 -14.70 -12.66 25.85
N ILE A 74 -14.33 -12.12 27.02
CA ILE A 74 -15.29 -11.88 28.12
C ILE A 74 -16.36 -10.88 27.67
N ASN A 75 -15.97 -9.78 27.01
CA ASN A 75 -16.89 -8.78 26.48
C ASN A 75 -17.88 -9.39 25.46
N GLU A 76 -17.42 -10.22 24.53
CA GLU A 76 -18.28 -10.94 23.59
C GLU A 76 -19.31 -11.84 24.30
N GLN A 77 -18.87 -12.60 25.32
CA GLN A 77 -19.77 -13.46 26.07
C GLN A 77 -20.83 -12.66 26.85
N LEU A 78 -20.47 -11.50 27.42
CA LEU A 78 -21.41 -10.64 28.12
C LEU A 78 -22.42 -9.98 27.17
N LEU A 79 -21.98 -9.52 25.99
CA LEU A 79 -22.86 -9.01 24.94
C LEU A 79 -23.93 -10.03 24.53
N ASN A 80 -23.56 -11.31 24.44
CA ASN A 80 -24.44 -12.38 23.98
C ASN A 80 -25.35 -12.96 25.08
N ASN A 81 -24.88 -13.03 26.33
CA ASN A 81 -25.59 -13.75 27.40
C ASN A 81 -26.27 -12.84 28.44
N GLU A 82 -25.86 -11.57 28.56
CA GLU A 82 -26.37 -10.61 29.56
C GLU A 82 -26.93 -9.34 28.90
N ALA A 83 -27.38 -9.44 27.65
CA ALA A 83 -27.77 -8.30 26.79
C ALA A 83 -28.80 -7.33 27.40
N GLU A 84 -29.69 -7.80 28.28
CA GLU A 84 -30.71 -6.97 28.95
C GLU A 84 -30.12 -6.07 30.07
N THR A 85 -28.95 -6.42 30.62
CA THR A 85 -28.35 -5.69 31.75
C THR A 85 -26.94 -5.17 31.49
N PHE A 86 -26.20 -5.76 30.55
CA PHE A 86 -24.84 -5.37 30.22
C PHE A 86 -24.80 -4.00 29.55
N ALA A 87 -24.04 -3.07 30.14
CA ALA A 87 -23.90 -1.68 29.71
C ALA A 87 -22.64 -1.43 28.88
N GLY A 88 -21.93 -2.49 28.49
CA GLY A 88 -20.63 -2.47 27.81
C GLY A 88 -19.46 -2.60 28.79
N ALA A 89 -18.26 -2.81 28.26
CA ALA A 89 -17.03 -2.84 29.04
C ALA A 89 -15.97 -1.87 28.50
N TYR A 90 -14.99 -1.52 29.34
CA TYR A 90 -13.81 -0.76 28.95
C TYR A 90 -12.59 -1.19 29.76
N ILE A 91 -11.40 -0.90 29.22
CA ILE A 91 -10.14 -1.07 29.94
C ILE A 91 -9.79 0.25 30.64
N GLN A 92 -9.41 0.14 31.91
CA GLN A 92 -8.87 1.24 32.71
C GLN A 92 -7.38 1.01 32.91
N HIS A 93 -6.56 1.98 32.55
CA HIS A 93 -5.10 1.90 32.71
C HIS A 93 -4.61 2.47 34.05
N GLU A 94 -5.31 3.49 34.59
CA GLU A 94 -5.00 4.17 35.85
C GLU A 94 -6.26 4.32 36.74
N PRO A 95 -6.14 4.34 38.09
CA PRO A 95 -4.92 4.21 38.90
C PRO A 95 -4.40 2.76 39.00
N GLY A 96 -5.05 1.81 38.32
CA GLY A 96 -4.58 0.43 38.19
C GLY A 96 -5.28 -0.27 37.03
N TYR A 97 -4.57 -1.21 36.41
CA TYR A 97 -5.05 -1.88 35.19
C TYR A 97 -6.23 -2.81 35.46
N ARG A 98 -7.39 -2.53 34.86
CA ARG A 98 -8.63 -3.29 35.05
C ARG A 98 -9.47 -3.37 33.77
N PHE A 99 -10.17 -4.48 33.59
CA PHE A 99 -11.33 -4.58 32.72
C PHE A 99 -12.59 -4.30 33.55
N ILE A 100 -13.28 -3.20 33.25
CA ILE A 100 -14.52 -2.81 33.92
C ILE A 100 -15.70 -3.30 33.08
N ALA A 101 -16.37 -4.35 33.53
CA ALA A 101 -17.64 -4.80 32.94
C ALA A 101 -18.79 -4.05 33.61
N ARG A 102 -19.49 -3.20 32.87
CA ARG A 102 -20.60 -2.41 33.41
C ARG A 102 -21.93 -3.11 33.22
N PHE A 103 -22.81 -2.97 34.20
CA PHE A 103 -24.17 -3.48 34.16
C PHE A 103 -25.15 -2.51 34.81
N THR A 104 -26.42 -2.63 34.46
CA THR A 104 -27.50 -1.99 35.21
C THR A 104 -27.64 -2.61 36.60
N GLY A 105 -28.25 -1.86 37.53
CA GLY A 105 -28.44 -2.31 38.92
C GLY A 105 -29.31 -3.57 39.10
N ASP A 106 -29.91 -4.09 38.03
CA ASP A 106 -30.71 -5.31 38.03
C ASP A 106 -29.93 -6.60 37.73
N PHE A 107 -28.66 -6.48 37.31
CA PHE A 107 -27.76 -7.61 37.08
C PHE A 107 -27.58 -8.46 38.34
N LYS A 108 -27.78 -9.77 38.17
CA LYS A 108 -27.74 -10.80 39.23
C LYS A 108 -26.88 -12.01 38.84
N GLY A 109 -26.21 -11.94 37.68
CA GLY A 109 -25.24 -12.95 37.25
C GLY A 109 -23.97 -12.91 38.09
N ASP A 110 -23.13 -13.93 37.93
CA ASP A 110 -21.80 -13.96 38.52
C ASP A 110 -20.77 -13.83 37.40
N ILE A 111 -19.99 -12.75 37.40
CA ILE A 111 -18.96 -12.51 36.37
C ILE A 111 -17.95 -13.66 36.26
N GLN A 112 -17.76 -14.41 37.35
CA GLN A 112 -16.86 -15.57 37.38
C GLN A 112 -17.28 -16.67 36.40
N THR A 113 -18.57 -16.77 36.01
CA THR A 113 -18.99 -17.80 35.04
C THR A 113 -18.50 -17.55 33.61
N TYR A 114 -18.00 -16.35 33.33
CA TYR A 114 -17.44 -15.95 32.03
C TYR A 114 -15.91 -15.95 32.02
N LEU A 115 -15.26 -16.17 33.17
CA LEU A 115 -13.81 -16.27 33.27
C LEU A 115 -13.37 -17.71 32.97
N PHE A 116 -12.48 -17.86 32.00
CA PHE A 116 -11.88 -19.15 31.65
C PHE A 116 -10.52 -19.40 32.30
N ASP A 117 -10.03 -18.45 33.10
CA ASP A 117 -8.85 -18.55 33.96
C ASP A 117 -9.08 -17.74 35.25
N ASP A 118 -8.96 -18.40 36.40
CA ASP A 118 -9.05 -17.81 37.75
C ASP A 118 -8.07 -16.64 37.95
N SER A 119 -6.96 -16.60 37.19
CA SER A 119 -5.96 -15.53 37.28
C SER A 119 -6.50 -14.16 36.84
N LEU A 120 -7.54 -14.15 36.00
CA LEU A 120 -8.19 -12.93 35.47
C LEU A 120 -9.03 -12.21 36.54
N THR A 121 -9.46 -12.91 37.59
CA THR A 121 -10.33 -12.36 38.66
C THR A 121 -9.75 -11.13 39.35
N GLN A 122 -8.42 -10.99 39.40
CA GLN A 122 -7.77 -9.79 39.99
C GLN A 122 -7.81 -8.55 39.07
N TYR A 123 -8.14 -8.73 37.79
CA TYR A 123 -8.16 -7.69 36.77
C TYR A 123 -9.58 -7.31 36.32
N VAL A 124 -10.57 -8.17 36.56
CA VAL A 124 -11.97 -7.93 36.19
C VAL A 124 -12.71 -7.29 37.36
N GLU A 125 -13.40 -6.18 37.09
CA GLU A 125 -14.27 -5.48 38.05
C GLU A 125 -15.68 -5.34 37.48
N VAL A 126 -16.69 -5.55 38.33
CA VAL A 126 -18.11 -5.42 37.96
C VAL A 126 -18.63 -4.10 38.48
N ASP A 127 -19.06 -3.23 37.58
CA ASP A 127 -19.69 -1.97 37.91
C ASP A 127 -21.20 -2.02 37.64
N THR A 128 -22.01 -2.24 38.67
CA THR A 128 -23.48 -2.24 38.56
C THR A 128 -24.11 -0.84 38.70
N THR A 129 -23.35 0.24 38.48
CA THR A 129 -23.85 1.63 38.59
C THR A 129 -24.35 2.23 37.29
N ALA A 130 -24.31 1.49 36.17
CA ALA A 130 -24.89 1.97 34.92
C ALA A 130 -26.40 2.15 35.08
N GLN A 131 -26.94 3.21 34.48
CA GLN A 131 -28.36 3.50 34.46
C GLN A 131 -29.06 2.78 33.29
N TYR A 132 -28.35 2.60 32.18
CA TYR A 132 -28.86 2.03 30.93
C TYR A 132 -27.97 0.88 30.45
N SER A 133 -28.58 -0.17 29.88
CA SER A 133 -27.89 -1.22 29.14
C SER A 133 -27.33 -0.70 27.82
N LEU A 134 -26.40 -1.44 27.20
CA LEU A 134 -25.85 -1.08 25.90
C LEU A 134 -26.90 -1.19 24.79
N ALA A 135 -27.90 -2.07 24.96
CA ALA A 135 -29.04 -2.17 24.07
C ALA A 135 -29.89 -0.88 24.09
N GLU A 136 -30.24 -0.38 25.27
CA GLU A 136 -30.99 0.88 25.44
C GLU A 136 -30.19 2.09 24.92
N LEU A 137 -28.87 2.13 25.11
CA LEU A 137 -28.02 3.18 24.54
C LEU A 137 -28.01 3.15 23.01
N LYS A 138 -27.92 1.96 22.39
CA LYS A 138 -27.99 1.80 20.94
C LYS A 138 -29.36 2.18 20.39
N GLU A 139 -30.44 1.79 21.06
CA GLU A 139 -31.81 2.17 20.66
C GLU A 139 -32.00 3.69 20.75
N ALA A 140 -31.55 4.34 21.83
CA ALA A 140 -31.59 5.79 21.97
C ALA A 140 -30.74 6.52 20.91
N GLN A 141 -29.58 5.96 20.54
CA GLN A 141 -28.74 6.49 19.47
C GLN A 141 -29.43 6.40 18.10
N LEU A 142 -30.05 5.26 17.77
CA LEU A 142 -30.77 5.08 16.49
C LEU A 142 -32.01 5.99 16.40
N ILE A 143 -32.79 6.11 17.47
CA ILE A 143 -33.94 7.04 17.53
C ILE A 143 -33.50 8.50 17.38
N MET A 144 -32.30 8.85 17.87
CA MET A 144 -31.71 10.16 17.66
C MET A 144 -31.29 10.36 16.20
N ILE A 145 -30.58 9.40 15.59
CA ILE A 145 -30.15 9.44 14.18
C ILE A 145 -31.35 9.69 13.27
N ASP A 146 -32.37 8.81 13.33
CA ASP A 146 -33.60 8.92 12.52
C ASP A 146 -34.28 10.31 12.66
N LYS A 147 -34.20 10.91 13.85
CA LYS A 147 -34.79 12.22 14.14
C LYS A 147 -33.97 13.37 13.55
N LEU A 148 -32.66 13.35 13.71
CA LEU A 148 -31.77 14.42 13.22
C LEU A 148 -31.63 14.38 11.69
N ASP A 149 -31.60 13.20 11.09
CA ASP A 149 -31.65 13.01 9.64
C ASP A 149 -32.96 13.58 9.05
N ALA A 150 -34.11 13.34 9.70
CA ALA A 150 -35.40 13.92 9.32
C ALA A 150 -35.53 15.45 9.56
N LEU A 151 -34.51 16.06 10.17
CA LEU A 151 -34.32 17.50 10.35
C LEU A 151 -33.23 18.06 9.41
N GLU A 152 -32.55 17.22 8.62
CA GLU A 152 -31.42 17.57 7.76
C GLU A 152 -30.23 18.21 8.52
N ILE A 153 -30.08 17.86 9.81
CA ILE A 153 -28.99 18.33 10.67
C ILE A 153 -27.75 17.48 10.43
N LYS A 154 -26.58 18.08 10.28
CA LYS A 154 -25.29 17.37 10.29
C LYS A 154 -24.84 17.10 11.72
N PHE A 155 -24.40 15.88 11.99
CA PHE A 155 -23.89 15.47 13.29
C PHE A 155 -23.00 14.23 13.16
N GLU A 156 -22.22 13.95 14.20
CA GLU A 156 -21.59 12.65 14.45
C GLU A 156 -22.12 12.06 15.77
N THR A 157 -21.97 10.75 15.98
CA THR A 157 -22.39 10.14 17.25
C THR A 157 -21.60 8.88 17.61
N GLY A 158 -21.39 8.67 18.91
CA GLY A 158 -20.83 7.44 19.46
C GLY A 158 -21.37 7.13 20.86
N ILE A 159 -21.23 5.89 21.33
CA ILE A 159 -21.62 5.48 22.68
C ILE A 159 -20.39 5.49 23.59
N LYS A 160 -20.40 6.31 24.64
CA LYS A 160 -19.35 6.30 25.67
C LYS A 160 -19.74 5.38 26.83
N VAL A 161 -19.28 4.14 26.78
CA VAL A 161 -19.48 3.12 27.83
C VAL A 161 -19.11 3.64 29.24
N ARG A 162 -17.98 4.36 29.38
CA ARG A 162 -17.55 4.94 30.67
C ARG A 162 -18.49 6.03 31.19
N ALA A 163 -19.12 6.81 30.32
CA ALA A 163 -20.14 7.80 30.71
C ALA A 163 -21.55 7.19 30.89
N ASN A 164 -21.79 6.00 30.31
CA ASN A 164 -23.11 5.39 30.16
C ASN A 164 -24.12 6.32 29.44
N ALA A 165 -23.64 6.96 28.38
CA ALA A 165 -24.37 7.94 27.59
C ALA A 165 -24.10 7.76 26.09
N VAL A 166 -25.02 8.28 25.28
CA VAL A 166 -24.81 8.53 23.85
C VAL A 166 -24.21 9.93 23.74
N GLU A 167 -23.12 10.09 22.99
CA GLU A 167 -22.61 11.41 22.64
C GLU A 167 -23.08 11.80 21.23
N LEU A 168 -23.58 13.02 21.13
CA LEU A 168 -24.00 13.69 19.90
C LEU A 168 -23.04 14.85 19.68
N TYR A 169 -22.26 14.78 18.60
CA TYR A 169 -21.32 15.83 18.24
C TYR A 169 -21.95 16.72 17.16
N VAL A 170 -21.88 18.03 17.33
CA VAL A 170 -22.38 19.05 16.38
C VAL A 170 -21.42 20.23 16.29
N THR A 171 -21.41 20.95 15.17
CA THR A 171 -20.57 22.15 14.99
C THR A 171 -21.27 23.47 15.34
N ASP A 172 -22.57 23.44 15.63
CA ASP A 172 -23.39 24.59 16.00
C ASP A 172 -24.54 24.11 16.91
N ILE A 173 -24.41 24.34 18.22
CA ILE A 173 -25.43 23.93 19.20
C ILE A 173 -26.69 24.81 19.14
N ASP A 174 -26.58 26.07 18.72
CA ASP A 174 -27.71 26.99 18.64
C ASP A 174 -28.63 26.61 17.46
N ALA A 175 -28.06 26.23 16.30
CA ALA A 175 -28.80 25.71 15.16
C ALA A 175 -29.52 24.38 15.45
N LEU A 176 -28.88 23.49 16.23
CA LEU A 176 -29.51 22.26 16.72
C LEU A 176 -30.74 22.59 17.60
N ASN A 177 -30.58 23.50 18.57
CA ASN A 177 -31.64 23.89 19.48
C ASN A 177 -32.82 24.56 18.74
N GLU A 178 -32.55 25.50 17.83
CA GLU A 178 -33.60 26.15 17.02
C GLU A 178 -34.37 25.11 16.18
N SER A 179 -33.67 24.14 15.59
CA SER A 179 -34.28 23.08 14.78
C SER A 179 -35.19 22.16 15.61
N LEU A 180 -34.76 21.75 16.80
CA LEU A 180 -35.56 20.95 17.74
C LEU A 180 -36.80 21.71 18.25
N ASP A 181 -36.62 22.95 18.69
CA ASP A 181 -37.71 23.82 19.16
C ASP A 181 -38.75 24.06 18.05
N SER A 182 -38.31 24.26 16.80
CA SER A 182 -39.20 24.50 15.65
C SER A 182 -40.21 23.37 15.41
N ARG A 183 -39.86 22.13 15.78
CA ARG A 183 -40.72 20.94 15.66
C ARG A 183 -41.31 20.48 16.99
N SER A 184 -41.04 21.19 18.09
CA SER A 184 -41.39 20.77 19.47
C SER A 184 -40.83 19.38 19.82
N GLU A 185 -39.66 19.07 19.27
CA GLU A 185 -38.95 17.81 19.49
C GLU A 185 -37.99 17.91 20.66
N THR A 186 -37.84 16.82 21.41
CA THR A 186 -36.81 16.72 22.46
C THR A 186 -35.91 15.51 22.24
N LEU A 187 -34.65 15.65 22.62
CA LEU A 187 -33.70 14.55 22.70
C LEU A 187 -33.89 13.80 24.03
N SER A 188 -33.54 12.51 24.04
CA SER A 188 -33.52 11.68 25.24
C SER A 188 -32.47 12.21 26.23
N PRO A 189 -32.73 12.22 27.56
CA PRO A 189 -31.78 12.70 28.56
C PRO A 189 -30.51 11.84 28.70
N VAL A 190 -30.39 10.75 27.95
CA VAL A 190 -29.17 9.93 27.84
C VAL A 190 -28.20 10.44 26.76
N ILE A 191 -28.61 11.44 25.98
CA ILE A 191 -27.82 12.07 24.92
C ILE A 191 -27.09 13.28 25.50
N ASN A 192 -25.76 13.20 25.52
CA ASN A 192 -24.88 14.32 25.83
C ASN A 192 -24.50 15.02 24.53
N ILE A 193 -24.86 16.30 24.42
CA ILE A 193 -24.50 17.14 23.27
C ILE A 193 -23.09 17.70 23.51
N ILE A 194 -22.22 17.54 22.52
CA ILE A 194 -20.85 18.06 22.52
C ILE A 194 -20.70 18.94 21.28
N GLU A 195 -20.27 20.18 21.48
CA GLU A 195 -19.93 21.09 20.39
C GLU A 195 -18.48 20.86 19.96
N LEU A 196 -18.26 20.67 18.66
CA LEU A 196 -16.95 20.52 18.03
C LEU A 196 -16.64 21.74 17.15
N GLU A 197 -15.35 22.02 16.93
CA GLU A 197 -14.94 23.05 15.97
C GLU A 197 -15.22 22.63 14.51
N GLN A 198 -15.14 21.32 14.21
CA GLN A 198 -15.50 20.71 12.92
C GLN A 198 -15.82 19.22 13.07
N PHE A 199 -16.46 18.63 12.06
CA PHE A 199 -16.67 17.18 11.93
C PHE A 199 -15.43 16.45 11.42
N SER A 200 -15.40 15.12 11.55
CA SER A 200 -14.49 14.23 10.84
C SER A 200 -14.62 14.45 9.32
N THR A 201 -13.50 14.71 8.66
CA THR A 201 -13.42 14.82 7.20
C THR A 201 -13.08 13.47 6.57
N GLU A 202 -13.57 13.21 5.36
CA GLU A 202 -13.05 12.13 4.52
C GLU A 202 -11.56 12.37 4.22
N GLU A 203 -10.76 11.32 4.14
CA GLU A 203 -9.33 11.43 3.83
C GLU A 203 -9.15 11.85 2.36
N ALA A 204 -8.66 13.06 2.13
CA ALA A 204 -8.39 13.54 0.79
C ALA A 204 -7.10 12.89 0.24
N ASN A 205 -7.11 12.53 -1.05
CA ASN A 205 -5.96 11.91 -1.72
C ASN A 205 -5.04 13.00 -2.31
N VAL A 206 -3.78 13.06 -1.88
CA VAL A 206 -2.80 14.02 -2.40
C VAL A 206 -1.84 13.31 -3.35
N TYR A 207 -1.71 13.83 -4.56
CA TYR A 207 -0.84 13.30 -5.60
C TYR A 207 -0.45 14.39 -6.62
N ALA A 208 0.32 14.05 -7.65
CA ALA A 208 0.98 15.05 -8.49
C ALA A 208 0.05 15.77 -9.47
N GLY A 209 0.28 17.06 -9.71
CA GLY A 209 -0.46 17.85 -10.71
C GLY A 209 -1.76 18.49 -10.21
N LEU A 210 -2.04 18.42 -8.90
CA LEU A 210 -3.24 18.97 -8.25
C LEU A 210 -3.06 20.44 -7.83
N GLU A 211 -4.19 21.13 -7.63
CA GLU A 211 -4.22 22.53 -7.16
C GLU A 211 -3.75 22.64 -5.70
N LEU A 212 -2.64 23.35 -5.49
CA LEU A 212 -2.25 23.88 -4.19
C LEU A 212 -2.54 25.38 -4.12
N VAL A 213 -2.51 25.95 -2.91
CA VAL A 213 -2.53 27.40 -2.71
C VAL A 213 -1.15 27.85 -2.21
N PRO A 214 -0.35 28.58 -3.01
CA PRO A 214 -0.67 29.23 -4.29
C PRO A 214 -0.32 28.43 -5.57
N CYS A 215 0.22 27.22 -5.44
CA CYS A 215 1.00 26.53 -6.49
C CYS A 215 0.33 25.25 -7.06
N THR A 216 1.11 24.37 -7.69
CA THR A 216 0.71 23.01 -8.07
C THR A 216 1.49 21.98 -7.24
N SER A 217 0.90 20.82 -6.94
CA SER A 217 1.66 19.69 -6.36
C SER A 217 2.60 19.08 -7.40
N GLY A 218 3.80 18.73 -6.97
CA GLY A 218 4.75 17.89 -7.71
C GLY A 218 4.54 16.42 -7.37
N PHE A 219 5.51 15.57 -7.72
CA PHE A 219 5.43 14.14 -7.44
C PHE A 219 5.30 13.82 -5.94
N SER A 220 4.58 12.75 -5.64
CA SER A 220 4.53 12.12 -4.33
C SER A 220 5.89 11.50 -4.01
N VAL A 221 6.28 11.53 -2.74
CA VAL A 221 7.62 11.14 -2.28
C VAL A 221 7.59 10.38 -0.96
N ARG A 222 8.58 9.51 -0.78
CA ARG A 222 8.91 8.78 0.45
C ARG A 222 10.22 9.33 1.00
N HIS A 223 10.24 9.74 2.26
CA HIS A 223 11.46 10.12 2.98
C HIS A 223 12.16 8.88 3.54
N SER A 224 13.46 8.96 3.84
CA SER A 224 14.28 7.85 4.34
C SER A 224 13.80 7.21 5.67
N ASP A 225 12.93 7.88 6.42
CA ASP A 225 12.26 7.36 7.63
C ASP A 225 10.86 6.77 7.38
N GLY A 226 10.48 6.57 6.12
CA GLY A 226 9.17 6.07 5.70
C GLY A 226 8.07 7.13 5.62
N THR A 227 8.32 8.38 6.02
CA THR A 227 7.30 9.44 5.96
C THR A 227 6.93 9.77 4.51
N LEU A 228 5.66 9.58 4.14
CA LEU A 228 5.13 9.99 2.84
C LEU A 228 4.84 11.49 2.79
N GLY A 229 4.94 12.08 1.60
CA GLY A 229 4.63 13.49 1.37
C GLY A 229 4.53 13.86 -0.11
N ILE A 230 4.36 15.16 -0.36
CA ILE A 230 4.18 15.74 -1.69
C ILE A 230 5.23 16.82 -1.95
N LEU A 231 5.78 16.85 -3.17
CA LEU A 231 6.68 17.92 -3.60
C LEU A 231 5.91 19.18 -4.00
N THR A 232 6.59 20.33 -3.98
CA THR A 232 6.26 21.51 -4.79
C THR A 232 7.51 22.38 -4.95
N ALA A 233 7.46 23.49 -5.71
CA ALA A 233 8.63 24.35 -5.89
C ALA A 233 8.94 25.14 -4.61
N ALA A 234 10.22 25.36 -4.27
CA ALA A 234 10.59 26.02 -3.03
C ALA A 234 10.11 27.48 -2.94
N HIS A 235 10.03 28.20 -4.07
CA HIS A 235 9.50 29.56 -4.09
C HIS A 235 7.97 29.66 -3.94
N CYS A 236 7.23 28.54 -3.87
CA CYS A 236 5.80 28.51 -3.54
C CYS A 236 5.49 28.79 -2.07
N THR A 237 6.53 28.87 -1.25
CA THR A 237 6.42 29.12 0.19
C THR A 237 5.85 30.52 0.45
N PRO A 238 4.83 30.67 1.31
CA PRO A 238 4.30 32.00 1.67
C PRO A 238 5.30 32.82 2.51
N ASP A 239 4.91 34.05 2.85
CA ASP A 239 5.61 34.88 3.85
C ASP A 239 4.76 34.90 5.14
N PRO A 240 5.22 34.33 6.28
CA PRO A 240 6.58 33.82 6.54
C PRO A 240 6.87 32.42 5.96
N PRO A 241 8.15 32.01 5.82
CA PRO A 241 8.54 30.78 5.10
C PRO A 241 8.11 29.44 5.72
N ASP A 242 7.64 29.46 6.97
CA ASP A 242 7.08 28.33 7.69
C ASP A 242 5.55 28.22 7.54
N ALA A 243 4.91 29.21 6.90
CA ALA A 243 3.49 29.19 6.65
C ALA A 243 3.05 27.97 5.81
N PRO A 244 1.88 27.40 6.13
CA PRO A 244 1.33 26.31 5.35
C PRO A 244 0.89 26.75 3.96
N ILE A 245 0.97 25.79 3.04
CA ILE A 245 0.20 25.81 1.79
C ILE A 245 -0.99 24.87 1.97
N TYR A 246 -2.03 25.03 1.15
CA TYR A 246 -3.27 24.29 1.33
C TYR A 246 -3.59 23.43 0.13
N PHE A 247 -4.13 22.23 0.38
CA PHE A 247 -4.84 21.39 -0.59
C PHE A 247 -6.28 21.22 -0.09
N GLU A 248 -7.26 21.56 -0.93
CA GLU A 248 -8.71 21.53 -0.60
C GLU A 248 -9.11 22.23 0.73
N GLY A 249 -8.31 23.20 1.16
CA GLY A 249 -8.52 23.96 2.41
C GLY A 249 -7.85 23.36 3.64
N ILE A 250 -7.23 22.19 3.53
CA ILE A 250 -6.52 21.49 4.60
C ILE A 250 -5.01 21.81 4.53
N GLU A 251 -4.36 21.83 5.69
CA GLU A 251 -3.00 22.35 5.90
C GLU A 251 -1.88 21.37 5.51
N LEU A 252 -1.00 21.73 4.55
CA LEU A 252 0.23 20.99 4.23
C LEU A 252 1.45 21.59 4.95
N ILE A 253 1.98 20.85 5.92
CA ILE A 253 3.08 21.28 6.80
C ILE A 253 4.42 21.14 6.07
N LEU A 254 5.24 22.19 6.12
CA LEU A 254 6.60 22.17 5.56
C LEU A 254 7.50 21.20 6.34
N ARG A 255 8.15 20.27 5.65
CA ARG A 255 9.22 19.42 6.23
C ARG A 255 10.60 19.98 5.92
N GLN A 256 10.96 20.05 4.63
CA GLN A 256 12.26 20.56 4.19
C GLN A 256 12.15 21.25 2.84
N TRP A 257 13.04 22.20 2.58
CA TRP A 257 13.14 22.94 1.32
C TRP A 257 14.59 23.27 0.97
N ASN A 258 14.84 23.49 -0.33
CA ASN A 258 16.12 23.95 -0.84
C ASN A 258 15.90 24.88 -2.05
N TYR A 259 16.48 26.08 -2.01
CA TYR A 259 16.30 27.12 -3.03
C TYR A 259 17.62 27.79 -3.37
N GLY A 260 18.06 27.60 -4.62
CA GLY A 260 19.34 28.07 -5.12
C GLY A 260 20.29 26.92 -5.49
N GLY A 261 21.38 27.27 -6.17
CA GLY A 261 22.21 26.26 -6.85
C GLY A 261 21.36 25.53 -7.89
N PRO A 262 21.33 24.18 -7.88
CA PRO A 262 20.49 23.41 -8.79
C PRO A 262 19.03 23.24 -8.30
N HIS A 263 18.69 23.68 -7.09
CA HIS A 263 17.43 23.35 -6.42
C HIS A 263 16.39 24.49 -6.48
N ASP A 264 15.13 24.10 -6.64
CA ASP A 264 13.95 24.93 -6.38
C ASP A 264 12.80 24.02 -5.94
N VAL A 265 12.98 23.34 -4.80
CA VAL A 265 12.08 22.27 -4.36
C VAL A 265 11.88 22.26 -2.84
N GLN A 266 10.66 21.93 -2.42
CA GLN A 266 10.29 21.62 -1.05
C GLN A 266 9.42 20.36 -1.01
N TRP A 267 9.41 19.68 0.12
CA TRP A 267 8.46 18.60 0.39
C TRP A 267 7.64 18.87 1.64
N ARG A 268 6.39 18.43 1.61
CA ARG A 268 5.39 18.66 2.65
C ARG A 268 4.62 17.40 2.96
N THR A 269 4.13 17.30 4.19
CA THR A 269 3.27 16.21 4.66
C THR A 269 2.37 16.75 5.75
N THR A 270 1.35 16.00 6.14
CA THR A 270 0.39 16.39 7.19
C THR A 270 -0.45 15.17 7.59
N PRO A 271 -0.94 15.08 8.84
CA PRO A 271 -1.80 13.98 9.26
C PRO A 271 -3.17 14.01 8.55
N GLY A 272 -3.73 12.83 8.24
CA GLY A 272 -5.12 12.68 7.76
C GLY A 272 -5.31 12.73 6.24
N PHE A 273 -4.28 12.41 5.46
CA PHE A 273 -4.37 12.25 4.00
C PHE A 273 -3.61 11.02 3.54
N THR A 274 -4.11 10.43 2.45
CA THR A 274 -3.42 9.37 1.74
C THR A 274 -2.63 9.98 0.59
N VAL A 275 -1.31 9.84 0.66
CA VAL A 275 -0.38 10.23 -0.41
C VAL A 275 -0.33 9.09 -1.41
N ARG A 276 -0.77 9.32 -2.66
CA ARG A 276 -0.78 8.28 -3.71
C ARG A 276 0.33 8.47 -4.74
N ASN A 277 0.86 7.38 -5.29
CA ASN A 277 1.86 7.30 -6.37
C ASN A 277 1.33 7.73 -7.77
N LEU A 278 0.38 8.67 -7.80
CA LEU A 278 -0.34 9.11 -9.00
C LEU A 278 0.17 10.46 -9.53
N MET A 279 -0.05 10.70 -10.81
CA MET A 279 0.03 12.01 -11.45
C MET A 279 -1.21 12.30 -12.29
N PHE A 280 -1.79 13.48 -12.12
CA PHE A 280 -2.91 13.96 -12.91
C PHE A 280 -2.41 14.53 -14.24
N ASP A 281 -3.02 14.11 -15.36
CA ASP A 281 -2.71 14.64 -16.69
C ASP A 281 -3.73 15.65 -17.21
N GLY A 282 -4.68 16.10 -16.38
CA GLY A 282 -5.80 16.96 -16.80
C GLY A 282 -7.06 16.21 -17.24
N THR A 283 -6.97 14.91 -17.50
CA THR A 283 -8.08 14.03 -17.91
C THR A 283 -8.17 12.78 -17.04
N TYR A 284 -7.04 12.16 -16.72
CA TYR A 284 -6.90 10.93 -15.97
C TYR A 284 -5.81 11.05 -14.89
N ASN A 285 -5.93 10.22 -13.86
CA ASN A 285 -4.82 9.90 -12.98
C ASN A 285 -4.01 8.78 -13.64
N ARG A 286 -2.68 8.87 -13.59
CA ARG A 286 -1.75 7.84 -14.07
C ARG A 286 -0.78 7.48 -12.97
N TYR A 287 -0.43 6.21 -12.85
CA TYR A 287 0.65 5.75 -11.98
C TYR A 287 2.02 6.22 -12.46
N VAL A 288 2.90 6.58 -11.53
CA VAL A 288 4.25 7.09 -11.84
C VAL A 288 5.24 5.92 -11.96
N ARG A 289 5.27 5.23 -13.10
CA ARG A 289 6.02 3.97 -13.30
C ARG A 289 7.56 4.07 -13.37
N GLY A 290 8.16 5.19 -12.95
CA GLY A 290 9.62 5.30 -12.88
C GLY A 290 10.13 6.73 -12.97
N ILE A 291 11.44 6.90 -12.77
CA ILE A 291 12.15 8.18 -12.88
C ILE A 291 13.11 8.20 -14.06
N LYS A 292 13.18 9.34 -14.77
CA LYS A 292 14.22 9.61 -15.78
C LYS A 292 15.17 10.68 -15.29
N LEU A 293 16.34 10.26 -14.85
CA LEU A 293 17.37 11.13 -14.30
C LEU A 293 17.86 12.13 -15.35
N ARG A 294 18.29 13.32 -14.90
CA ARG A 294 18.73 14.42 -15.76
C ARG A 294 19.69 14.01 -16.88
N ASP A 295 20.62 13.10 -16.60
CA ASP A 295 21.63 12.69 -17.57
C ASP A 295 21.09 11.70 -18.62
N GLN A 296 20.02 10.97 -18.33
CA GLN A 296 19.30 10.07 -19.26
C GLN A 296 18.35 10.82 -20.21
N GLN A 297 17.83 11.98 -19.81
CA GLN A 297 16.98 12.85 -20.66
C GLN A 297 17.77 13.37 -21.87
N VAL A 298 17.17 13.51 -23.04
CA VAL A 298 17.88 13.94 -24.28
C VAL A 298 17.27 15.20 -24.92
N GLU A 299 18.08 15.91 -25.71
CA GLU A 299 17.59 17.07 -26.47
C GLU A 299 16.64 16.62 -27.59
N GLU A 300 15.63 17.45 -27.89
CA GLU A 300 14.43 17.18 -28.72
C GLU A 300 13.49 16.07 -28.19
N GLU A 301 13.68 15.58 -26.96
CA GLU A 301 12.73 14.70 -26.28
C GLU A 301 11.42 15.42 -25.93
N TYR A 302 10.28 14.75 -26.13
CA TYR A 302 8.95 15.32 -25.88
C TYR A 302 8.50 15.05 -24.45
N VAL A 303 8.16 16.12 -23.74
CA VAL A 303 7.78 16.11 -22.32
C VAL A 303 6.57 17.00 -22.08
N CYS A 304 5.74 16.59 -21.12
CA CYS A 304 4.51 17.27 -20.73
C CYS A 304 4.53 17.63 -19.24
N LYS A 305 3.64 18.54 -18.84
CA LYS A 305 3.27 18.77 -17.43
C LYS A 305 1.77 18.94 -17.29
N HIS A 306 1.27 18.80 -16.07
CA HIS A 306 -0.02 19.35 -15.67
C HIS A 306 0.18 20.43 -14.61
N GLY A 307 -0.16 21.69 -14.92
CA GLY A 307 -0.13 22.79 -13.96
C GLY A 307 -1.52 23.31 -13.65
N LYS A 308 -1.72 23.83 -12.44
CA LYS A 308 -2.98 24.44 -11.99
C LYS A 308 -3.57 25.47 -12.97
N ILE A 309 -2.73 26.20 -13.73
CA ILE A 309 -3.19 27.31 -14.57
C ILE A 309 -3.12 27.00 -16.06
N THR A 310 -2.05 26.38 -16.55
CA THR A 310 -1.99 25.99 -17.99
C THR A 310 -2.63 24.64 -18.27
N GLU A 311 -3.05 23.89 -17.25
CA GLU A 311 -3.48 22.49 -17.37
C GLU A 311 -2.38 21.65 -18.07
N TYR A 312 -2.78 20.71 -18.94
CA TYR A 312 -1.87 19.81 -19.66
C TYR A 312 -1.17 20.50 -20.83
N THR A 313 0.13 20.72 -20.71
CA THR A 313 0.94 21.37 -21.76
C THR A 313 2.27 20.67 -22.00
N CYS A 314 2.73 20.68 -23.25
CA CYS A 314 3.87 19.87 -23.69
C CYS A 314 4.82 20.60 -24.64
N GLY A 315 6.10 20.21 -24.61
CA GLY A 315 7.14 20.76 -25.47
C GLY A 315 8.32 19.82 -25.63
N PHE A 316 9.40 20.35 -26.19
CA PHE A 316 10.63 19.63 -26.50
C PHE A 316 11.77 20.12 -25.62
N ILE A 317 12.55 19.20 -25.03
CA ILE A 317 13.77 19.55 -24.29
C ILE A 317 14.76 20.22 -25.27
N ASP A 318 15.03 21.52 -25.09
CA ASP A 318 15.90 22.29 -25.99
C ASP A 318 17.37 22.23 -25.54
N HIS A 319 17.60 22.35 -24.22
CA HIS A 319 18.92 22.21 -23.62
C HIS A 319 18.86 21.93 -22.11
N LYS A 320 19.81 21.11 -21.61
CA LYS A 320 19.85 20.66 -20.21
C LYS A 320 20.67 21.54 -19.25
N ASN A 321 21.37 22.55 -19.77
CA ASN A 321 22.26 23.41 -18.97
C ASN A 321 21.72 24.85 -18.89
N HIS A 322 20.41 24.99 -18.68
CA HIS A 322 19.77 26.28 -18.50
C HIS A 322 20.16 26.88 -17.14
N ARG A 323 20.35 28.20 -17.10
CA ARG A 323 20.65 28.94 -15.87
C ARG A 323 19.61 30.04 -15.66
N PRO A 324 18.65 29.85 -14.73
CA PRO A 324 17.71 30.91 -14.37
C PRO A 324 18.42 32.18 -13.84
N PRO A 325 17.81 33.36 -13.99
CA PRO A 325 18.29 34.58 -13.33
C PRO A 325 18.24 34.43 -11.80
N PRO A 326 19.10 35.14 -11.05
CA PRO A 326 18.97 35.25 -9.60
C PRO A 326 17.61 35.83 -9.21
N ASP A 327 16.99 35.26 -8.17
CA ASP A 327 15.66 35.62 -7.69
C ASP A 327 15.58 35.42 -6.17
N ASN A 328 14.79 36.25 -5.48
CA ASN A 328 14.59 36.24 -4.02
C ASN A 328 15.87 36.06 -3.17
N GLY A 329 17.00 36.59 -3.64
CA GLY A 329 18.31 36.49 -2.97
C GLY A 329 19.11 35.22 -3.28
N ALA A 330 18.52 34.23 -3.96
CA ALA A 330 19.19 33.01 -4.40
C ALA A 330 19.88 33.17 -5.77
N THR A 331 20.89 32.34 -6.01
CA THR A 331 21.59 32.25 -7.31
C THR A 331 21.59 30.83 -7.83
N PHE A 332 21.17 30.63 -9.07
CA PHE A 332 21.01 29.31 -9.67
C PHE A 332 22.21 28.87 -10.52
N SER A 333 22.45 27.56 -10.60
CA SER A 333 23.44 26.92 -11.48
C SER A 333 22.88 26.64 -12.88
N ALA A 334 23.78 26.37 -13.82
CA ALA A 334 23.46 26.05 -15.22
C ALA A 334 23.08 24.57 -15.37
N THR A 335 22.07 24.12 -14.65
CA THR A 335 21.68 22.71 -14.46
C THR A 335 20.21 22.42 -14.74
N PHE A 336 19.38 23.46 -14.89
CA PHE A 336 17.95 23.32 -15.16
C PHE A 336 17.68 22.88 -16.60
N ILE A 337 16.56 22.20 -16.82
CA ILE A 337 16.12 21.81 -18.16
C ILE A 337 15.25 22.93 -18.74
N TYR A 338 15.55 23.33 -19.98
CA TYR A 338 14.70 24.24 -20.75
C TYR A 338 13.84 23.44 -21.73
N VAL A 339 12.53 23.70 -21.72
CA VAL A 339 11.55 23.10 -22.63
C VAL A 339 11.03 24.18 -23.57
N ARG A 340 11.25 23.97 -24.87
CA ARG A 340 10.70 24.79 -25.95
C ARG A 340 9.28 24.34 -26.26
N SER A 341 8.33 25.27 -26.30
CA SER A 341 6.92 25.01 -26.57
C SER A 341 6.68 24.30 -27.91
N ALA A 342 5.69 23.40 -27.93
CA ALA A 342 5.13 22.80 -29.13
C ALA A 342 4.03 23.67 -29.80
N GLY A 343 3.57 24.74 -29.15
CA GLY A 343 2.53 25.65 -29.65
C GLY A 343 1.72 26.38 -28.58
N GLU A 344 1.69 25.85 -27.35
CA GLU A 344 0.93 26.36 -26.20
C GLU A 344 1.81 27.09 -25.18
N ASN A 345 1.23 27.88 -24.27
CA ASN A 345 2.00 28.47 -23.17
C ASN A 345 2.32 27.40 -22.10
N LEU A 346 3.61 27.13 -21.87
CA LEU A 346 4.08 26.14 -20.92
C LEU A 346 4.21 26.64 -19.47
N SER A 347 3.90 27.89 -19.14
CA SER A 347 4.04 28.40 -17.77
C SER A 347 3.20 29.65 -17.49
N GLU A 348 2.37 29.58 -16.44
CA GLU A 348 1.75 30.74 -15.82
C GLU A 348 1.94 30.75 -14.28
N VAL A 349 1.66 31.91 -13.66
CA VAL A 349 1.78 32.09 -12.21
C VAL A 349 0.79 31.19 -11.47
N GLY A 350 1.29 30.10 -10.89
CA GLY A 350 0.52 29.06 -10.20
C GLY A 350 0.94 27.64 -10.59
N ASP A 351 1.60 27.48 -11.75
CA ASP A 351 2.13 26.19 -12.23
C ASP A 351 3.39 25.71 -11.51
N SER A 352 4.02 26.57 -10.71
CA SER A 352 5.22 26.24 -9.94
C SER A 352 4.97 25.00 -9.08
N GLY A 353 5.89 24.04 -9.13
CA GLY A 353 5.76 22.73 -8.49
C GLY A 353 5.18 21.62 -9.38
N ALA A 354 4.51 21.95 -10.49
CA ALA A 354 3.88 20.96 -11.37
C ALA A 354 4.85 19.84 -11.83
N PRO A 355 4.38 18.58 -11.94
CA PRO A 355 5.19 17.46 -12.40
C PRO A 355 5.47 17.58 -13.89
N TRP A 356 6.73 17.39 -14.28
CA TRP A 356 7.12 17.12 -15.67
C TRP A 356 7.27 15.62 -15.87
N PHE A 357 6.67 15.09 -16.92
CA PHE A 357 6.60 13.66 -17.21
C PHE A 357 6.53 13.36 -18.72
N SER A 358 6.73 12.09 -19.06
CA SER A 358 6.42 11.55 -20.40
C SER A 358 6.00 10.10 -20.24
N GLY A 359 4.88 9.70 -20.87
CA GLY A 359 4.21 8.43 -20.55
C GLY A 359 3.77 8.40 -19.08
N ASN A 360 4.34 7.46 -18.33
CA ASN A 360 4.19 7.27 -16.89
C ASN A 360 5.46 7.67 -16.09
N THR A 361 6.52 8.13 -16.76
CA THR A 361 7.83 8.39 -16.15
C THR A 361 7.98 9.84 -15.68
N ALA A 362 8.50 10.06 -14.47
CA ALA A 362 8.79 11.36 -13.88
C ALA A 362 10.13 11.96 -14.35
N TYR A 363 10.13 13.25 -14.71
CA TYR A 363 11.31 13.98 -15.25
C TYR A 363 11.76 15.14 -14.37
N GLY A 364 10.84 15.81 -13.66
CA GLY A 364 11.21 16.96 -12.82
C GLY A 364 10.06 17.80 -12.27
N VAL A 365 10.41 18.90 -11.60
CA VAL A 365 9.50 19.83 -10.91
C VAL A 365 9.52 21.19 -11.61
N HIS A 366 8.36 21.69 -12.02
CA HIS A 366 8.22 22.94 -12.76
C HIS A 366 8.65 24.16 -11.94
N ARG A 367 9.38 25.08 -12.59
CA ARG A 367 9.87 26.30 -11.96
C ARG A 367 9.28 27.60 -12.54
N SER A 368 9.44 27.84 -13.84
CA SER A 368 9.20 29.18 -14.41
C SER A 368 9.17 29.21 -15.94
N GLY A 369 8.45 30.16 -16.51
CA GLY A 369 8.37 30.43 -17.95
C GLY A 369 9.39 31.43 -18.52
N LEU A 370 9.57 31.38 -19.84
CA LEU A 370 10.40 32.29 -20.64
C LEU A 370 9.69 32.64 -21.97
N GLY A 371 8.57 33.36 -21.84
CA GLY A 371 7.57 33.46 -22.92
C GLY A 371 6.67 32.24 -22.86
N ASP A 372 6.35 31.66 -24.00
CA ASP A 372 5.56 30.41 -24.07
C ASP A 372 6.39 29.17 -23.67
N ASP A 373 7.73 29.29 -23.57
CA ASP A 373 8.66 28.22 -23.17
C ASP A 373 8.76 28.08 -21.64
N ALA A 374 9.24 26.93 -21.13
CA ALA A 374 9.34 26.65 -19.69
C ALA A 374 10.72 26.16 -19.24
N THR A 375 10.91 26.14 -17.92
CA THR A 375 12.10 25.62 -17.24
C THR A 375 11.73 24.79 -16.01
N TYR A 376 12.41 23.67 -15.81
CA TYR A 376 12.19 22.77 -14.66
C TYR A 376 13.48 22.28 -14.01
N MET A 377 13.36 21.91 -12.73
CA MET A 377 14.40 21.21 -11.97
C MET A 377 14.30 19.72 -12.23
N ALA A 378 15.38 19.05 -12.63
CA ALA A 378 15.36 17.61 -12.88
C ALA A 378 15.11 16.81 -11.59
N ILE A 379 14.45 15.65 -11.72
CA ILE A 379 13.90 14.90 -10.58
C ILE A 379 14.98 14.37 -9.63
N ASP A 380 16.16 14.00 -10.13
CA ASP A 380 17.30 13.51 -9.33
C ASP A 380 17.85 14.51 -8.29
N TYR A 381 17.46 15.79 -8.39
CA TYR A 381 17.86 16.83 -7.43
C TYR A 381 16.97 16.91 -6.18
N ILE A 382 15.92 16.07 -6.04
CA ILE A 382 15.12 16.00 -4.81
C ILE A 382 15.87 15.31 -3.66
N THR A 383 16.84 14.45 -3.97
CA THR A 383 17.70 13.71 -3.02
C THR A 383 18.39 14.60 -1.98
N VAL A 384 18.52 15.91 -2.23
CA VAL A 384 19.00 16.90 -1.25
C VAL A 384 18.06 17.10 -0.04
N LEU A 385 16.82 16.60 -0.15
CA LEU A 385 15.79 16.62 0.88
C LEU A 385 15.63 15.26 1.59
N ASP A 386 16.48 14.27 1.27
CA ASP A 386 16.42 12.89 1.77
C ASP A 386 15.08 12.18 1.45
N VAL A 387 14.56 12.46 0.25
CA VAL A 387 13.32 11.87 -0.29
C VAL A 387 13.53 11.33 -1.70
N ASP A 388 12.79 10.29 -2.04
CA ASP A 388 12.70 9.69 -3.38
C ASP A 388 11.25 9.71 -3.88
N VAL A 389 11.05 9.67 -5.21
CA VAL A 389 9.71 9.67 -5.82
C VAL A 389 9.03 8.33 -5.54
N LEU A 390 7.78 8.35 -5.09
CA LEU A 390 6.94 7.16 -5.10
C LEU A 390 6.71 6.75 -6.56
N VAL A 391 7.39 5.68 -6.97
CA VAL A 391 7.27 5.09 -8.30
C VAL A 391 6.59 3.75 -8.22
N THR A 392 5.97 3.34 -9.32
CA THR A 392 5.24 2.07 -9.41
C THR A 392 6.16 0.85 -9.50
N THR A 393 7.48 1.04 -9.68
CA THR A 393 8.44 -0.05 -9.39
C THR A 393 8.49 -0.39 -7.91
N ASP A 394 8.05 0.52 -7.02
CA ASP A 394 7.90 0.24 -5.59
C ASP A 394 6.58 -0.53 -5.31
N LEU A 395 5.69 -0.77 -6.31
CA LEU A 395 4.29 -1.20 -6.08
C LEU A 395 3.64 -2.21 -7.07
N ASN A 396 3.94 -2.24 -8.38
CA ASN A 396 3.24 -3.13 -9.35
C ASN A 396 3.92 -4.48 -9.64
N ASN A 397 5.02 -4.82 -8.96
CA ASN A 397 5.52 -6.19 -8.98
C ASN A 397 6.35 -6.42 -7.72
N HIS A 398 5.73 -6.43 -6.53
CA HIS A 398 6.34 -7.12 -5.40
C HIS A 398 6.65 -8.54 -5.88
N PRO A 399 7.93 -8.93 -6.01
CA PRO A 399 8.27 -10.20 -6.63
C PRO A 399 7.58 -11.28 -5.82
N VAL A 400 6.78 -12.12 -6.48
CA VAL A 400 6.02 -13.13 -5.73
C VAL A 400 7.03 -13.97 -4.94
N ALA A 401 6.81 -14.09 -3.63
CA ALA A 401 7.76 -14.74 -2.74
C ALA A 401 9.11 -14.01 -2.51
N ASP A 402 9.20 -12.68 -2.62
CA ASP A 402 10.21 -11.85 -1.91
C ASP A 402 9.93 -11.91 -0.40
N PHE A 403 10.71 -12.64 0.39
CA PHE A 403 10.48 -12.80 1.83
C PHE A 403 11.36 -11.91 2.72
N ASP A 404 12.36 -11.19 2.18
CA ASP A 404 13.22 -10.27 2.96
C ASP A 404 13.15 -8.80 2.55
N GLY A 405 12.33 -8.44 1.56
CA GLY A 405 12.17 -7.06 1.09
C GLY A 405 13.38 -6.57 0.33
N SER A 406 14.00 -7.48 -0.43
CA SER A 406 15.12 -7.17 -1.31
C SER A 406 14.69 -6.61 -2.66
N GLU A 407 13.38 -6.61 -2.94
CA GLU A 407 12.80 -6.31 -4.25
C GLU A 407 13.24 -7.35 -5.32
N ASP A 408 13.68 -8.55 -4.90
CA ASP A 408 13.91 -9.72 -5.76
C ASP A 408 13.18 -11.01 -5.27
N THR A 409 12.97 -11.96 -6.17
CA THR A 409 12.23 -13.21 -5.92
C THR A 409 13.11 -14.20 -5.17
N ASP A 410 12.83 -14.44 -3.89
CA ASP A 410 13.56 -15.47 -3.14
C ASP A 410 13.36 -16.86 -3.74
N ILE A 411 14.48 -17.54 -4.01
CA ILE A 411 14.49 -18.96 -4.37
C ILE A 411 14.05 -19.78 -3.16
N SER A 412 12.78 -20.17 -3.17
CA SER A 412 12.10 -20.68 -2.00
C SER A 412 11.23 -21.91 -2.32
N VAL A 413 11.01 -22.76 -1.31
CA VAL A 413 10.19 -23.96 -1.44
C VAL A 413 9.37 -24.24 -0.18
N PHE A 414 8.13 -24.72 -0.37
CA PHE A 414 7.37 -25.39 0.70
C PHE A 414 7.54 -26.90 0.60
N ARG A 415 7.67 -27.60 1.74
CA ARG A 415 7.83 -29.06 1.82
C ARG A 415 6.64 -29.69 2.55
N PRO A 416 5.62 -30.20 1.83
CA PRO A 416 4.45 -30.83 2.44
C PRO A 416 4.77 -32.03 3.35
N SER A 417 5.89 -32.73 3.09
CA SER A 417 6.27 -33.92 3.86
C SER A 417 6.67 -33.64 5.31
N ASN A 418 6.96 -32.39 5.67
CA ASN A 418 7.18 -31.95 7.05
C ASN A 418 6.45 -30.65 7.45
N GLY A 419 5.84 -29.93 6.50
CA GLY A 419 5.15 -28.66 6.76
C GLY A 419 6.10 -27.46 6.87
N ASN A 420 7.30 -27.55 6.29
CA ASN A 420 8.31 -26.50 6.41
C ASN A 420 8.49 -25.72 5.11
N TRP A 421 8.64 -24.41 5.26
CA TRP A 421 9.14 -23.49 4.24
C TRP A 421 10.67 -23.44 4.32
N TYR A 422 11.32 -23.31 3.18
CA TYR A 422 12.77 -23.17 3.05
C TYR A 422 13.08 -22.04 2.08
N ILE A 423 13.60 -20.95 2.61
CA ILE A 423 13.91 -19.73 1.84
C ILE A 423 15.44 -19.65 1.77
N MET A 424 15.98 -19.44 0.57
CA MET A 424 17.43 -19.36 0.39
C MET A 424 17.97 -18.12 1.13
N GLY A 425 19.15 -18.21 1.75
CA GLY A 425 19.66 -17.13 2.60
C GLY A 425 19.04 -17.08 4.01
N GLN A 426 17.71 -17.12 4.12
CA GLN A 426 16.97 -16.88 5.38
C GLN A 426 16.72 -18.14 6.25
N GLY A 427 16.73 -19.35 5.67
CA GLY A 427 16.70 -20.60 6.44
C GLY A 427 15.41 -21.41 6.29
N SER A 428 14.72 -21.74 7.39
CA SER A 428 13.50 -22.57 7.32
C SER A 428 12.47 -22.33 8.43
N THR A 429 11.23 -22.07 8.03
CA THR A 429 10.09 -21.83 8.93
C THR A 429 9.20 -23.07 8.99
N SER A 430 8.92 -23.57 10.21
CA SER A 430 8.15 -24.81 10.41
C SER A 430 6.67 -24.50 10.66
N TRP A 431 5.93 -24.20 9.58
CA TRP A 431 4.56 -23.72 9.66
C TRP A 431 3.69 -24.16 8.46
N GLY A 432 2.82 -25.14 8.70
CA GLY A 432 2.01 -25.81 7.69
C GLY A 432 1.88 -27.32 7.98
N VAL A 433 1.06 -28.02 7.20
CA VAL A 433 0.94 -29.49 7.22
C VAL A 433 0.82 -30.06 5.80
N ALA A 434 0.90 -31.38 5.68
CA ALA A 434 0.69 -32.06 4.39
C ALA A 434 -0.74 -31.82 3.85
N GLY A 435 -0.84 -31.34 2.61
CA GLY A 435 -2.10 -30.99 1.96
C GLY A 435 -2.53 -29.53 2.12
N ASP A 436 -1.67 -28.68 2.67
CA ASP A 436 -1.77 -27.23 2.54
C ASP A 436 -1.17 -26.77 1.19
N ILE A 437 -1.81 -25.78 0.58
CA ILE A 437 -1.35 -25.12 -0.66
C ILE A 437 -0.67 -23.80 -0.25
N PRO A 438 0.63 -23.62 -0.52
CA PRO A 438 1.34 -22.38 -0.22
C PRO A 438 0.84 -21.26 -1.13
N VAL A 439 0.60 -20.08 -0.54
CA VAL A 439 0.10 -18.89 -1.21
C VAL A 439 0.82 -17.65 -0.68
N PRO A 440 2.15 -17.55 -0.87
CA PRO A 440 2.88 -16.34 -0.49
C PRO A 440 2.33 -15.13 -1.23
N GLY A 441 2.37 -13.98 -0.58
CA GLY A 441 1.76 -12.74 -1.05
C GLY A 441 1.80 -11.66 0.03
N ASN A 442 1.69 -10.39 -0.35
CA ASN A 442 1.69 -9.27 0.61
C ASN A 442 0.27 -9.09 1.17
N TYR A 443 -0.05 -9.71 2.31
CA TYR A 443 -1.34 -9.47 2.97
C TYR A 443 -1.11 -8.50 4.13
N ALA A 444 -1.07 -7.19 3.87
CA ALA A 444 -0.80 -6.14 4.84
C ALA A 444 -1.45 -6.32 6.24
N GLY A 445 -0.70 -5.93 7.28
CA GLY A 445 -1.16 -5.94 8.66
C GLY A 445 -0.06 -5.96 9.73
N ASP A 446 1.21 -6.02 9.35
CA ASP A 446 2.37 -6.05 10.26
C ASP A 446 3.36 -4.88 10.08
N GLY A 447 3.28 -4.16 8.96
CA GLY A 447 4.03 -2.93 8.69
C GLY A 447 5.05 -3.02 7.55
N ASP A 448 5.07 -4.12 6.80
CA ASP A 448 6.06 -4.40 5.76
C ASP A 448 5.48 -4.22 4.34
N TYR A 449 5.49 -2.98 3.83
CA TYR A 449 5.15 -2.68 2.43
C TYR A 449 6.30 -3.13 1.52
N GLY A 450 6.32 -4.41 1.17
CA GLY A 450 7.43 -5.07 0.48
C GLY A 450 7.29 -6.58 0.42
N ASN A 451 6.98 -7.18 1.58
CA ASN A 451 7.37 -8.56 1.83
C ASN A 451 6.20 -9.54 1.67
N ALA A 452 6.46 -10.65 1.01
CA ALA A 452 5.54 -11.77 0.89
C ALA A 452 5.37 -12.46 2.25
N ASP A 453 4.16 -12.43 2.81
CA ASP A 453 3.82 -13.26 3.95
C ASP A 453 4.00 -14.74 3.62
N ILE A 454 4.41 -15.49 4.63
CA ILE A 454 4.18 -16.94 4.64
C ILE A 454 2.67 -17.16 4.84
N ALA A 455 1.99 -17.72 3.83
CA ALA A 455 0.57 -18.07 3.93
C ALA A 455 0.24 -19.40 3.23
N PHE A 456 -0.82 -20.08 3.69
CA PHE A 456 -1.34 -21.26 3.03
C PHE A 456 -2.88 -21.34 3.04
N TYR A 457 -3.44 -21.81 1.93
CA TYR A 457 -4.83 -22.26 1.86
C TYR A 457 -4.90 -23.75 2.21
N ARG A 458 -5.93 -24.14 2.97
CA ARG A 458 -6.16 -25.53 3.39
C ARG A 458 -7.46 -26.07 2.79
N PRO A 459 -7.40 -26.77 1.64
CA PRO A 459 -8.59 -27.32 0.96
C PRO A 459 -9.45 -28.23 1.85
N SER A 460 -8.83 -28.93 2.82
CA SER A 460 -9.53 -29.86 3.72
C SER A 460 -10.52 -29.19 4.69
N ASN A 461 -10.44 -27.87 4.88
CA ASN A 461 -11.39 -27.11 5.70
C ASN A 461 -11.84 -25.75 5.11
N GLY A 462 -11.35 -25.36 3.93
CA GLY A 462 -11.74 -24.12 3.25
C GLY A 462 -11.21 -22.84 3.92
N LYS A 463 -10.09 -22.94 4.64
CA LYS A 463 -9.51 -21.82 5.39
C LYS A 463 -8.17 -21.37 4.85
N TRP A 464 -7.96 -20.06 4.95
CA TRP A 464 -6.66 -19.41 4.78
C TRP A 464 -5.99 -19.25 6.13
N TYR A 465 -4.67 -19.37 6.11
CA TYR A 465 -3.80 -19.16 7.24
C TYR A 465 -2.67 -18.26 6.73
N ILE A 466 -2.69 -17.00 7.15
CA ILE A 466 -1.62 -16.03 6.88
C ILE A 466 -0.82 -15.91 8.19
N HIS A 467 0.50 -15.83 8.10
CA HIS A 467 1.35 -15.83 9.30
C HIS A 467 1.01 -14.62 10.18
N GLY A 468 1.08 -14.78 11.51
CA GLY A 468 0.62 -13.76 12.47
C GLY A 468 -0.90 -13.52 12.56
N LYS A 469 -1.72 -13.93 11.56
CA LYS A 469 -3.19 -13.67 11.53
C LYS A 469 -4.03 -14.84 12.05
N ASP A 470 -5.22 -14.54 12.57
CA ASP A 470 -6.20 -15.58 12.96
C ASP A 470 -6.78 -16.28 11.70
N PRO A 471 -7.08 -17.61 11.70
CA PRO A 471 -7.45 -18.33 10.48
C PRO A 471 -8.76 -17.90 9.82
N ILE A 472 -8.68 -17.44 8.58
CA ILE A 472 -9.77 -16.83 7.82
C ILE A 472 -10.59 -17.92 7.10
N ASN A 473 -11.92 -17.87 7.24
CA ASN A 473 -12.82 -18.88 6.68
C ASN A 473 -13.41 -18.43 5.34
N PHE A 474 -12.62 -18.57 4.27
CA PHE A 474 -12.97 -18.07 2.93
C PHE A 474 -12.60 -19.08 1.84
N GLY A 475 -13.58 -19.92 1.45
CA GLY A 475 -13.41 -20.95 0.42
C GLY A 475 -14.11 -22.27 0.79
N ILE A 476 -14.10 -23.23 -0.13
CA ILE A 476 -14.53 -24.62 0.08
C ILE A 476 -13.55 -25.62 -0.56
N SER A 477 -13.68 -26.90 -0.20
CA SER A 477 -12.93 -27.99 -0.83
C SER A 477 -13.12 -27.99 -2.35
N GLY A 478 -12.02 -27.92 -3.10
CA GLY A 478 -12.02 -27.87 -4.57
C GLY A 478 -12.06 -26.45 -5.16
N ASP A 479 -11.98 -25.42 -4.33
CA ASP A 479 -11.59 -24.07 -4.75
C ASP A 479 -10.06 -23.99 -4.88
N VAL A 480 -9.59 -23.15 -5.81
CA VAL A 480 -8.18 -22.82 -6.04
C VAL A 480 -7.90 -21.43 -5.47
N PRO A 481 -6.88 -21.26 -4.62
CA PRO A 481 -6.56 -19.96 -4.04
C PRO A 481 -5.87 -19.06 -5.06
N MET A 482 -6.22 -17.78 -5.07
CA MET A 482 -5.84 -16.81 -6.10
C MET A 482 -5.59 -15.43 -5.47
N GLN A 483 -4.66 -15.35 -4.52
CA GLN A 483 -4.23 -14.07 -3.95
C GLN A 483 -3.62 -13.16 -5.03
N CYS A 484 -4.01 -11.90 -5.00
CA CYS A 484 -3.64 -10.80 -5.90
C CYS A 484 -4.23 -9.53 -5.28
N ASP A 485 -3.64 -8.35 -5.47
CA ASP A 485 -4.33 -7.08 -5.21
C ASP A 485 -5.40 -6.88 -6.29
N TYR A 486 -6.70 -6.87 -5.94
CA TYR A 486 -7.79 -6.63 -6.90
C TYR A 486 -8.52 -5.30 -6.64
N ASP A 487 -8.00 -4.41 -5.78
CA ASP A 487 -8.57 -3.08 -5.53
C ASP A 487 -7.57 -1.91 -5.49
N GLY A 488 -6.30 -2.16 -5.82
CA GLY A 488 -5.28 -1.14 -6.03
C GLY A 488 -4.91 -0.43 -4.73
N ASP A 489 -4.84 -1.18 -3.63
CA ASP A 489 -4.40 -0.71 -2.31
C ASP A 489 -3.03 -1.25 -1.88
N ASP A 490 -2.33 -1.89 -2.83
CA ASP A 490 -1.02 -2.53 -2.71
C ASP A 490 -1.03 -3.77 -1.77
N VAL A 491 -2.20 -4.42 -1.60
CA VAL A 491 -2.41 -5.57 -0.71
C VAL A 491 -3.10 -6.74 -1.40
N ASP A 492 -2.45 -7.91 -1.36
CA ASP A 492 -3.04 -9.16 -1.85
C ASP A 492 -4.37 -9.46 -1.14
N ASN A 493 -5.47 -9.34 -1.87
CA ASN A 493 -6.77 -9.73 -1.38
C ASN A 493 -6.87 -11.26 -1.32
N ILE A 494 -7.59 -11.75 -0.31
CA ILE A 494 -7.92 -13.17 -0.21
C ILE A 494 -9.01 -13.50 -1.24
N ALA A 495 -8.65 -14.22 -2.30
CA ALA A 495 -9.59 -14.64 -3.34
C ALA A 495 -9.46 -16.12 -3.71
N VAL A 496 -10.57 -16.72 -4.16
CA VAL A 496 -10.61 -18.10 -4.67
C VAL A 496 -11.33 -18.19 -6.01
N TYR A 497 -10.76 -18.94 -6.93
CA TYR A 497 -11.45 -19.43 -8.13
C TYR A 497 -12.10 -20.78 -7.86
N ARG A 498 -13.29 -21.02 -8.41
CA ARG A 498 -14.04 -22.28 -8.24
C ARG A 498 -14.19 -23.02 -9.58
N PRO A 499 -13.27 -23.95 -9.93
CA PRO A 499 -13.31 -24.70 -11.18
C PRO A 499 -14.62 -25.47 -11.42
N SER A 500 -15.35 -25.83 -10.38
CA SER A 500 -16.62 -26.55 -10.50
C SER A 500 -17.77 -25.75 -11.13
N ASN A 501 -17.66 -24.41 -11.16
CA ASN A 501 -18.66 -23.54 -11.80
C ASN A 501 -18.09 -22.36 -12.61
N GLY A 502 -16.80 -22.06 -12.50
CA GLY A 502 -16.14 -20.95 -13.20
C GLY A 502 -16.27 -19.59 -12.51
N ASN A 503 -16.63 -19.56 -11.23
CA ASN A 503 -16.80 -18.31 -10.48
C ASN A 503 -15.54 -17.95 -9.68
N TRP A 504 -15.25 -16.66 -9.61
CA TRP A 504 -14.33 -16.04 -8.67
C TRP A 504 -15.09 -15.57 -7.43
N TYR A 505 -14.42 -15.60 -6.29
CA TYR A 505 -14.89 -15.04 -5.02
C TYR A 505 -13.73 -14.26 -4.41
N ILE A 506 -13.89 -12.95 -4.26
CA ILE A 506 -12.87 -12.06 -3.66
C ILE A 506 -13.45 -11.57 -2.32
N MET A 507 -12.64 -11.64 -1.26
CA MET A 507 -13.07 -11.26 0.08
C MET A 507 -13.38 -9.75 0.12
N GLY A 508 -14.50 -9.36 0.74
CA GLY A 508 -15.00 -7.98 0.68
C GLY A 508 -15.83 -7.67 -0.58
N GLN A 509 -15.40 -8.14 -1.76
CA GLN A 509 -15.99 -7.71 -3.05
C GLN A 509 -17.11 -8.63 -3.61
N GLY A 510 -17.27 -9.86 -3.10
CA GLY A 510 -18.41 -10.74 -3.45
C GLY A 510 -18.05 -11.89 -4.38
N PHE A 511 -18.83 -12.11 -5.46
CA PHE A 511 -18.53 -13.15 -6.45
C PHE A 511 -18.73 -12.69 -7.89
N THR A 512 -17.82 -13.11 -8.76
CA THR A 512 -17.76 -12.70 -10.17
C THR A 512 -17.79 -13.95 -11.06
N PRO A 513 -18.84 -14.17 -11.88
CA PRO A 513 -18.99 -15.38 -12.71
C PRO A 513 -18.17 -15.30 -14.00
N TRP A 514 -16.83 -15.31 -13.88
CA TRP A 514 -15.89 -15.12 -14.99
C TRP A 514 -15.01 -16.35 -15.25
N GLY A 515 -15.58 -17.33 -15.95
CA GLY A 515 -14.90 -18.57 -16.30
C GLY A 515 -15.87 -19.69 -16.65
N LEU A 516 -15.32 -20.85 -17.01
CA LEU A 516 -16.04 -22.10 -17.23
C LEU A 516 -15.27 -23.26 -16.60
N ALA A 517 -15.96 -24.38 -16.36
CA ALA A 517 -15.33 -25.60 -15.88
C ALA A 517 -14.26 -26.11 -16.87
N GLY A 518 -13.02 -26.22 -16.39
CA GLY A 518 -11.84 -26.58 -17.17
C GLY A 518 -11.03 -25.40 -17.72
N ASP A 519 -11.39 -24.16 -17.38
CA ASP A 519 -10.50 -23.01 -17.51
C ASP A 519 -9.52 -22.93 -16.32
N ILE A 520 -8.33 -22.39 -16.58
CA ILE A 520 -7.24 -22.17 -15.63
C ILE A 520 -7.27 -20.68 -15.21
N PRO A 521 -7.35 -20.34 -13.91
CA PRO A 521 -7.27 -18.96 -13.44
C PRO A 521 -5.85 -18.41 -13.57
N VAL A 522 -5.73 -17.16 -14.03
CA VAL A 522 -4.45 -16.50 -14.38
C VAL A 522 -4.48 -15.00 -14.04
N PRO A 523 -4.73 -14.60 -12.79
CA PRO A 523 -4.88 -13.18 -12.43
C PRO A 523 -3.53 -12.46 -12.40
N ALA A 524 -3.47 -11.27 -13.00
CA ALA A 524 -2.33 -10.34 -13.08
C ALA A 524 -2.82 -9.00 -13.68
N ASP A 525 -2.08 -7.90 -13.53
CA ASP A 525 -2.37 -6.58 -14.14
C ASP A 525 -2.10 -6.61 -15.66
N TYR A 526 -3.09 -6.82 -16.54
CA TYR A 526 -2.85 -6.90 -18.00
C TYR A 526 -3.12 -5.59 -18.77
N ASP A 527 -3.53 -4.50 -18.12
CA ASP A 527 -3.71 -3.20 -18.80
C ASP A 527 -3.03 -1.98 -18.15
N GLY A 528 -2.27 -2.22 -17.09
CA GLY A 528 -1.28 -1.31 -16.55
C GLY A 528 -1.81 -0.37 -15.46
N ASP A 529 -2.91 -0.73 -14.81
CA ASP A 529 -3.53 0.07 -13.76
C ASP A 529 -3.13 -0.33 -12.33
N GLY A 530 -2.32 -1.39 -12.16
CA GLY A 530 -1.87 -1.88 -10.85
C GLY A 530 -2.85 -2.78 -10.13
N ASP A 531 -4.07 -2.91 -10.62
CA ASP A 531 -5.03 -3.86 -10.09
C ASP A 531 -4.84 -5.20 -10.83
N CYS A 532 -4.83 -6.33 -10.13
CA CYS A 532 -4.86 -7.64 -10.78
C CYS A 532 -6.19 -7.88 -11.49
N ASP A 533 -6.16 -8.07 -12.81
CA ASP A 533 -7.34 -8.48 -13.55
C ASP A 533 -7.84 -9.88 -13.16
N ILE A 534 -9.17 -10.01 -13.14
CA ILE A 534 -9.82 -11.31 -13.18
C ILE A 534 -9.68 -11.92 -14.59
N ALA A 535 -8.76 -12.87 -14.75
CA ALA A 535 -8.48 -13.49 -16.05
C ALA A 535 -8.43 -15.03 -16.01
N VAL A 536 -8.89 -15.68 -17.09
CA VAL A 536 -8.80 -17.14 -17.27
C VAL A 536 -8.19 -17.55 -18.61
N TYR A 537 -7.31 -18.56 -18.61
CA TYR A 537 -6.85 -19.27 -19.81
C TYR A 537 -7.72 -20.51 -20.05
N ARG A 538 -8.07 -20.77 -21.32
CA ARG A 538 -8.92 -21.90 -21.72
C ARG A 538 -8.11 -22.90 -22.57
N PRO A 539 -7.58 -23.99 -21.99
CA PRO A 539 -6.75 -24.97 -22.71
C PRO A 539 -7.45 -25.63 -23.91
N SER A 540 -8.79 -25.71 -23.90
CA SER A 540 -9.56 -26.34 -24.99
C SER A 540 -9.51 -25.58 -26.33
N ASN A 541 -9.16 -24.30 -26.33
CA ASN A 541 -9.05 -23.48 -27.54
C ASN A 541 -7.82 -22.56 -27.58
N GLY A 542 -7.02 -22.45 -26.51
CA GLY A 542 -5.84 -21.60 -26.46
C GLY A 542 -6.16 -20.11 -26.30
N ASN A 543 -7.32 -19.78 -25.74
CA ASN A 543 -7.74 -18.39 -25.55
C ASN A 543 -7.58 -17.94 -24.10
N TRP A 544 -7.15 -16.70 -23.93
CA TRP A 544 -7.17 -15.92 -22.70
C TRP A 544 -8.42 -15.05 -22.67
N TYR A 545 -9.05 -14.94 -21.51
CA TYR A 545 -10.27 -14.17 -21.24
C TYR A 545 -10.05 -13.30 -20.01
N ILE A 546 -9.44 -12.14 -20.24
CA ILE A 546 -9.27 -11.07 -19.24
C ILE A 546 -10.61 -10.32 -19.13
N MET A 547 -11.03 -9.97 -17.91
CA MET A 547 -12.28 -9.23 -17.69
C MET A 547 -12.17 -7.81 -18.26
N GLY A 548 -13.29 -7.23 -18.70
CA GLY A 548 -13.30 -5.94 -19.42
C GLY A 548 -12.74 -5.97 -20.86
N GLN A 549 -11.79 -6.86 -21.16
CA GLN A 549 -11.06 -6.89 -22.42
C GLN A 549 -11.66 -7.82 -23.50
N SER A 550 -11.08 -7.80 -24.71
CA SER A 550 -11.38 -8.75 -25.79
C SER A 550 -10.53 -10.02 -25.63
N PHE A 551 -11.10 -11.20 -25.89
CA PHE A 551 -10.34 -12.46 -25.78
C PHE A 551 -9.15 -12.51 -26.74
N ILE A 552 -8.04 -13.11 -26.28
CA ILE A 552 -6.78 -13.20 -27.02
C ILE A 552 -6.44 -14.67 -27.27
N THR A 553 -6.23 -15.07 -28.52
CA THR A 553 -5.81 -16.44 -28.87
C THR A 553 -4.29 -16.52 -28.84
N TRP A 554 -3.74 -17.06 -27.76
CA TRP A 554 -2.30 -17.28 -27.58
C TRP A 554 -2.03 -18.55 -26.77
N GLY A 555 -1.47 -19.57 -27.42
CA GLY A 555 -1.25 -20.89 -26.83
C GLY A 555 -1.99 -22.02 -27.53
N LEU A 556 -1.79 -23.23 -27.04
CA LEU A 556 -2.32 -24.50 -27.54
C LEU A 556 -2.71 -25.42 -26.37
N ALA A 557 -3.50 -26.45 -26.65
CA ALA A 557 -3.82 -27.48 -25.66
C ALA A 557 -2.54 -28.19 -25.15
N GLY A 558 -2.34 -28.18 -23.84
CA GLY A 558 -1.13 -28.71 -23.18
C GLY A 558 0.02 -27.70 -23.03
N ASP A 559 -0.22 -26.43 -23.34
CA ASP A 559 0.62 -25.33 -22.88
C ASP A 559 0.22 -24.91 -21.45
N ILE A 560 1.21 -24.47 -20.67
CA ILE A 560 1.05 -23.96 -19.30
C ILE A 560 1.03 -22.43 -19.37
N PRO A 561 0.00 -21.75 -18.88
CA PRO A 561 -0.02 -20.30 -18.79
C PRO A 561 0.89 -19.80 -17.66
N ILE A 562 1.65 -18.76 -17.95
CA ILE A 562 2.66 -18.16 -17.06
C ILE A 562 2.69 -16.64 -17.29
N PRO A 563 1.62 -15.90 -16.94
CA PRO A 563 1.56 -14.46 -17.16
C PRO A 563 2.49 -13.69 -16.22
N GLY A 564 2.71 -12.41 -16.56
CA GLY A 564 3.48 -11.44 -15.79
C GLY A 564 4.47 -10.69 -16.67
N ASP A 565 5.01 -9.57 -16.21
CA ASP A 565 5.84 -8.67 -17.01
C ASP A 565 7.20 -9.33 -17.39
N TYR A 566 7.52 -9.48 -18.69
CA TYR A 566 8.84 -9.94 -19.15
C TYR A 566 9.64 -8.89 -19.95
N ASP A 567 9.22 -7.62 -20.02
CA ASP A 567 10.04 -6.54 -20.64
C ASP A 567 10.18 -5.23 -19.84
N GLY A 568 9.59 -5.17 -18.65
CA GLY A 568 9.76 -4.12 -17.65
C GLY A 568 8.91 -2.87 -17.92
N ASP A 569 7.77 -3.00 -18.61
CA ASP A 569 6.83 -1.89 -18.83
C ASP A 569 5.76 -1.74 -17.71
N GLY A 570 5.67 -2.75 -16.85
CA GLY A 570 4.76 -2.87 -15.71
C GLY A 570 3.41 -3.52 -16.04
N ASP A 571 3.21 -4.02 -17.27
CA ASP A 571 2.01 -4.78 -17.67
C ASP A 571 2.33 -6.29 -17.70
N ALA A 572 1.38 -7.12 -17.29
CA ALA A 572 1.53 -8.56 -17.33
C ALA A 572 1.42 -9.12 -18.75
N ASP A 573 2.48 -9.74 -19.24
CA ASP A 573 2.45 -10.41 -20.53
C ASP A 573 1.51 -11.62 -20.55
N ILE A 574 0.93 -11.83 -21.72
CA ILE A 574 0.33 -13.12 -22.08
C ILE A 574 1.44 -14.07 -22.55
N ALA A 575 1.93 -14.91 -21.64
CA ALA A 575 2.96 -15.89 -21.93
C ALA A 575 2.53 -17.34 -21.65
N VAL A 576 3.09 -18.28 -22.43
CA VAL A 576 2.93 -19.73 -22.19
C VAL A 576 4.25 -20.49 -22.28
N TYR A 577 4.44 -21.46 -21.38
CA TYR A 577 5.46 -22.51 -21.51
C TYR A 577 4.87 -23.73 -22.22
N ARG A 578 5.61 -24.32 -23.15
CA ARG A 578 5.18 -25.51 -23.91
C ARG A 578 6.05 -26.72 -23.58
N PRO A 579 5.64 -27.60 -22.64
CA PRO A 579 6.40 -28.78 -22.24
C PRO A 579 6.77 -29.72 -23.40
N SER A 580 5.95 -29.78 -24.46
CA SER A 580 6.17 -30.65 -25.62
C SER A 580 7.40 -30.28 -26.47
N ASN A 581 7.87 -29.02 -26.42
CA ASN A 581 9.07 -28.58 -27.13
C ASN A 581 10.06 -27.73 -26.30
N GLN A 582 9.76 -27.50 -25.01
CA GLN A 582 10.59 -26.80 -24.04
C GLN A 582 10.90 -25.35 -24.45
N ASN A 583 9.88 -24.68 -25.00
CA ASN A 583 9.95 -23.29 -25.41
C ASN A 583 8.96 -22.44 -24.61
N TRP A 584 9.36 -21.20 -24.37
CA TRP A 584 8.57 -20.09 -23.84
C TRP A 584 8.04 -19.25 -25.01
N TYR A 585 6.79 -18.82 -24.92
CA TYR A 585 6.08 -18.05 -25.93
C TYR A 585 5.41 -16.84 -25.26
N ILE A 586 6.16 -15.76 -25.11
CA ILE A 586 5.67 -14.46 -24.65
C ILE A 586 5.03 -13.75 -25.86
N LYS A 587 3.83 -13.19 -25.70
CA LYS A 587 3.11 -12.48 -26.76
C LYS A 587 3.84 -11.18 -27.10
N ASP A 588 3.86 -10.82 -28.37
CA ASP A 588 4.49 -9.60 -28.95
C ASP A 588 6.01 -9.38 -28.69
N HIS A 589 6.64 -10.02 -27.71
CA HIS A 589 8.02 -9.73 -27.30
C HIS A 589 9.12 -10.32 -28.20
N GLN A 590 8.85 -11.31 -29.08
CA GLN A 590 9.86 -11.83 -30.02
C GLN A 590 9.36 -12.37 -31.36
N VAL A 591 10.25 -12.31 -32.37
CA VAL A 591 10.10 -12.92 -33.71
C VAL A 591 10.36 -14.44 -33.70
N SER A 592 10.80 -15.01 -32.58
CA SER A 592 11.03 -16.45 -32.39
C SER A 592 10.95 -16.85 -30.92
N PRO A 593 10.44 -18.06 -30.59
CA PRO A 593 10.25 -18.49 -29.20
C PRO A 593 11.56 -18.81 -28.50
N ILE A 594 11.60 -18.55 -27.19
CA ILE A 594 12.79 -18.71 -26.36
C ILE A 594 12.89 -20.17 -25.90
N LYS A 595 14.00 -20.86 -26.19
CA LYS A 595 14.19 -22.26 -25.78
C LYS A 595 15.00 -22.33 -24.49
N TRP A 596 14.30 -22.58 -23.38
CA TRP A 596 14.92 -22.74 -22.06
C TRP A 596 14.28 -23.91 -21.30
N GLY A 597 15.13 -24.78 -20.74
CA GLY A 597 14.75 -26.03 -20.08
C GLY A 597 14.77 -27.30 -20.95
N TYR A 598 14.45 -28.41 -20.29
CA TYR A 598 14.39 -29.78 -20.79
C TYR A 598 13.07 -30.46 -20.40
N ALA A 599 12.84 -31.68 -20.89
CA ALA A 599 11.64 -32.44 -20.57
C ALA A 599 11.54 -32.74 -19.06
N ASN A 600 10.37 -32.47 -18.48
CA ASN A 600 10.06 -32.54 -17.04
C ASN A 600 10.81 -31.52 -16.16
N ASP A 601 11.31 -30.43 -16.76
CA ASP A 601 11.56 -29.21 -15.99
C ASP A 601 10.23 -28.46 -15.77
N ILE A 602 10.12 -27.76 -14.65
CA ILE A 602 8.97 -26.95 -14.24
C ILE A 602 9.31 -25.47 -14.51
N PRO A 603 8.45 -24.70 -15.22
CA PRO A 603 8.66 -23.26 -15.37
C PRO A 603 8.45 -22.57 -14.02
N VAL A 604 9.37 -21.67 -13.66
CA VAL A 604 9.38 -20.94 -12.38
C VAL A 604 9.76 -19.47 -12.61
N PRO A 605 9.03 -18.71 -13.46
CA PRO A 605 9.34 -17.30 -13.67
C PRO A 605 9.25 -16.51 -12.37
N GLY A 606 10.10 -15.52 -12.22
CA GLY A 606 10.26 -14.65 -11.05
C GLY A 606 11.31 -13.60 -11.40
N ASP A 607 11.25 -12.40 -10.86
CA ASP A 607 12.34 -11.42 -11.00
C ASP A 607 13.45 -11.82 -10.02
N TYR A 608 14.51 -12.50 -10.47
CA TYR A 608 15.60 -12.98 -9.60
C TYR A 608 16.87 -12.11 -9.68
N ASP A 609 16.81 -10.93 -10.27
CA ASP A 609 17.90 -9.94 -10.20
C ASP A 609 17.48 -8.50 -9.88
N GLY A 610 16.20 -8.27 -9.59
CA GLY A 610 15.64 -7.03 -9.06
C GLY A 610 15.57 -5.93 -10.12
N ASP A 611 15.29 -6.29 -11.37
CA ASP A 611 15.26 -5.35 -12.51
C ASP A 611 13.84 -4.84 -12.86
N GLY A 612 12.82 -5.39 -12.20
CA GLY A 612 11.39 -5.15 -12.40
C GLY A 612 10.71 -6.18 -13.31
N SER A 613 11.49 -6.97 -14.05
CA SER A 613 11.00 -7.91 -15.07
C SER A 613 11.14 -9.37 -14.62
N LEU A 614 10.20 -10.23 -15.01
CA LEU A 614 10.28 -11.66 -14.77
C LEU A 614 11.39 -12.33 -15.59
N ASP A 615 12.28 -12.98 -14.88
CA ASP A 615 13.37 -13.78 -15.42
C ASP A 615 12.85 -15.14 -15.97
N ILE A 616 13.41 -15.60 -17.08
CA ILE A 616 13.05 -16.92 -17.64
C ILE A 616 13.79 -18.03 -16.90
N ALA A 617 13.12 -18.64 -15.92
CA ALA A 617 13.72 -19.67 -15.08
C ALA A 617 12.98 -21.03 -15.11
N VAL A 618 13.74 -22.12 -14.94
CA VAL A 618 13.21 -23.47 -14.78
C VAL A 618 13.80 -24.21 -13.57
N LEU A 619 12.95 -24.91 -12.83
CA LEU A 619 13.36 -25.91 -11.85
C LEU A 619 13.50 -27.27 -12.54
N ARG A 620 14.57 -28.01 -12.21
CA ARG A 620 14.82 -29.38 -12.67
C ARG A 620 14.76 -30.38 -11.50
N PRO A 621 13.60 -31.04 -11.27
CA PRO A 621 13.46 -32.01 -10.17
C PRO A 621 14.45 -33.18 -10.24
N SER A 622 14.88 -33.57 -11.44
CA SER A 622 15.80 -34.71 -11.65
C SER A 622 17.22 -34.50 -11.10
N ASN A 623 17.62 -33.26 -10.78
CA ASN A 623 18.90 -32.95 -10.14
C ASN A 623 18.84 -31.91 -9.01
N GLY A 624 17.63 -31.43 -8.66
CA GLY A 624 17.41 -30.49 -7.56
C GLY A 624 18.00 -29.10 -7.81
N LYS A 625 17.92 -28.61 -9.04
CA LYS A 625 18.52 -27.32 -9.43
C LYS A 625 17.56 -26.37 -10.13
N TRP A 626 17.70 -25.10 -9.79
CA TRP A 626 17.12 -23.96 -10.48
C TRP A 626 18.07 -23.49 -11.58
N TYR A 627 17.50 -23.09 -12.71
CA TYR A 627 18.20 -22.62 -13.90
C TYR A 627 17.52 -21.34 -14.40
N ILE A 628 17.91 -20.22 -13.82
CA ILE A 628 17.53 -18.87 -14.26
C ILE A 628 18.36 -18.52 -15.50
N MET A 629 17.78 -17.85 -16.49
CA MET A 629 18.51 -17.44 -17.70
C MET A 629 19.59 -16.41 -17.34
N GLY A 630 20.73 -16.44 -18.04
CA GLY A 630 21.86 -15.55 -17.71
C GLY A 630 22.66 -15.93 -16.44
N GLN A 631 22.02 -16.50 -15.42
CA GLN A 631 22.63 -16.78 -14.12
C GLN A 631 23.31 -18.17 -14.01
N SER A 632 23.96 -18.44 -12.86
CA SER A 632 24.60 -19.73 -12.54
C SER A 632 23.63 -20.72 -11.89
N PRO A 633 23.67 -22.04 -12.18
CA PRO A 633 22.67 -22.99 -11.64
C PRO A 633 22.73 -23.19 -10.12
N ILE A 634 21.64 -22.85 -9.44
CA ILE A 634 21.47 -22.88 -7.98
C ILE A 634 20.92 -24.25 -7.55
N SER A 635 21.33 -24.76 -6.38
CA SER A 635 21.09 -26.15 -5.95
C SER A 635 20.20 -26.20 -4.71
N TRP A 636 18.92 -25.88 -4.89
CA TRP A 636 17.98 -25.58 -3.79
C TRP A 636 16.59 -26.23 -4.00
N PHE A 637 16.53 -27.56 -4.07
CA PHE A 637 15.27 -28.32 -4.17
C PHE A 637 15.45 -29.78 -3.73
N VAL A 638 14.42 -30.36 -3.09
CA VAL A 638 14.28 -31.80 -2.82
C VAL A 638 13.00 -32.32 -3.48
N ALA A 639 13.04 -33.56 -4.01
CA ALA A 639 11.89 -34.15 -4.68
C ALA A 639 10.66 -34.25 -3.75
N GLY A 640 9.55 -33.62 -4.17
CA GLY A 640 8.33 -33.50 -3.38
C GLY A 640 8.14 -32.14 -2.70
N ASP A 641 9.08 -31.20 -2.90
CA ASP A 641 8.90 -29.79 -2.57
C ASP A 641 8.02 -29.08 -3.63
N TYR A 642 7.34 -28.02 -3.21
CA TYR A 642 6.64 -27.08 -4.08
C TYR A 642 7.52 -25.84 -4.29
N PRO A 643 7.96 -25.53 -5.52
CA PRO A 643 8.66 -24.28 -5.82
C PRO A 643 7.72 -23.08 -5.69
N LEU A 644 8.22 -22.03 -5.05
CA LEU A 644 7.64 -20.69 -5.05
C LEU A 644 8.56 -19.82 -5.94
N PRO A 645 8.06 -18.87 -6.75
CA PRO A 645 6.79 -18.14 -6.66
C PRO A 645 5.51 -18.86 -7.14
N VAL A 646 5.64 -20.05 -7.72
CA VAL A 646 4.62 -20.56 -8.65
C VAL A 646 3.31 -20.95 -7.96
N ARG A 647 2.21 -20.28 -8.35
CA ARG A 647 0.84 -20.59 -7.91
C ARG A 647 0.39 -21.98 -8.39
N ASP A 648 -0.16 -22.79 -7.49
CA ASP A 648 -0.92 -24.00 -7.84
C ASP A 648 -2.27 -23.59 -8.44
N THR A 649 -2.40 -23.70 -9.77
CA THR A 649 -3.58 -23.25 -10.52
C THR A 649 -4.72 -24.28 -10.61
N ASN A 650 -4.55 -25.50 -10.07
CA ASN A 650 -5.57 -26.57 -10.13
C ASN A 650 -5.99 -27.11 -8.73
N ALA A 651 -5.24 -26.75 -7.68
CA ALA A 651 -5.40 -27.12 -6.28
C ALA A 651 -5.30 -28.62 -5.98
N ASP A 652 -4.59 -29.40 -6.79
CA ASP A 652 -4.28 -30.80 -6.51
C ASP A 652 -2.95 -31.03 -5.75
N GLY A 653 -2.17 -29.96 -5.54
CA GLY A 653 -0.90 -30.03 -4.84
C GLY A 653 0.25 -30.50 -5.73
N ASP A 654 0.20 -30.24 -7.03
CA ASP A 654 1.38 -30.16 -7.87
C ASP A 654 1.47 -28.85 -8.67
N VAL A 655 2.71 -28.47 -9.02
CA VAL A 655 2.97 -27.23 -9.73
C VAL A 655 2.83 -27.49 -11.23
N TYR A 656 1.62 -27.20 -11.72
CA TYR A 656 1.13 -27.30 -13.11
C TYR A 656 0.90 -28.72 -13.67
N HIS A 657 -0.34 -29.21 -13.56
CA HIS A 657 -0.89 -30.26 -14.43
C HIS A 657 -2.25 -29.93 -15.07
#